data_AF-A0AA35K2J7-F1
#
_entry.id   AF-A0AA35K2J7-F1
#
_cell.length_a   1.000
_cell.length_b   1.000
_cell.length_c   1.000
_cell.angle_alpha   90.00
_cell.angle_beta   90.00
_cell.angle_gamma   90.00
#
_symmetry.space_group_name_H-M   'P 1'
#
loop_
_entity.id
_entity.type
_entity.pdbx_description
1 polymer ?
#
loop_
_entity_poly.entity_id
_entity_poly.type
_entity_poly.pdbx_seq_one_letter_code
_entity_poly.pdbx_strand_id
1 'polypeptide(L)'
;MQESVGATERAAACSPRPAWGSSPSYSASMREAGGESGLAESLERCQQSLHDRATKSYAQLKYAFGEKDLAMGEGAQLFSNTDPNESENKAWQELQHNHAVNQLKALLRQQEEKETETSPSRRRRMSPTRTSNATDQNLPALCDLISIINDQSQYINHLEAEVKFCKEDLSALKSQICTVVLENEKLHDKLEVTAEHTLREQTLLDASGNTQNAGGDDSHVCETAKSSHINEQATAATFLVDKWQLELENLKCLYQEQTEALEAQVLSLRKELSESQKKCEDLSGRLKHQHLLSAASSSIRVGGLCLQCAQHEAVLSQTHSNVHMQTIERLTNERDELMAALSSVRVNLSEMQQRESNAYEQVKHAVHMTEEANLERTKALVQCEQLKKEMERKRERLERELAIQIDKRAEEREAVREEMKKEKENLSSLVMSLSQNVASLEGQVDRITREKISLANQLEEAQKQNACHDIEINKVCGEVRYQLNHAKMKKDEAEKEHREYRIKTVRELEIKNQEIEKLQVELNEYKLRLEQALQDTARAKEECLKQTELLGKAEHQLHLTRLEKENIQHSFSNEAKTRALQAQQREQELTQKMQQMEAQHDKTVNELDSLLSSQNALLSKLKEECCTLAKKLEDMTEKNRSEVSQLTQENEYVHDRLEKMLKRNDELEEQCIQHGRMHEKMKRRLQQLDKHCQTTAQQLVELLNKQNELYKERQMLTEEVEFLRIQVPLRTRKK
;
A
#
# COMPACT_ATOMS: atom_id res chain seq x y z
N MET A 1 19.50 41.96 42.66
CA MET A 1 20.51 42.81 42.01
C MET A 1 20.44 42.51 40.53
N GLN A 2 19.87 43.41 39.73
CA GLN A 2 20.55 44.59 39.17
C GLN A 2 21.55 44.15 38.10
N GLU A 3 21.29 44.44 36.81
CA GLU A 3 21.66 45.72 36.13
C GLU A 3 23.18 45.78 35.87
N SER A 4 23.71 46.24 34.73
CA SER A 4 23.13 46.93 33.56
C SER A 4 24.17 46.92 32.41
N VAL A 5 23.76 46.78 31.13
CA VAL A 5 23.68 47.84 30.07
C VAL A 5 25.03 48.44 29.59
N GLY A 6 25.14 48.66 28.26
CA GLY A 6 26.16 49.50 27.60
C GLY A 6 26.93 48.73 26.50
N ALA A 7 26.47 48.55 25.25
CA ALA A 7 25.69 49.38 24.31
C ALA A 7 26.51 50.46 23.56
N THR A 8 26.38 50.45 22.21
CA THR A 8 26.56 51.58 21.26
C THR A 8 27.99 52.13 21.02
N GLU A 9 28.41 52.63 19.84
CA GLU A 9 27.77 52.83 18.52
C GLU A 9 28.80 53.22 17.40
N ARG A 10 28.43 53.02 16.11
CA ARG A 10 28.69 53.89 14.92
C ARG A 10 30.15 54.17 14.44
N ALA A 11 30.42 54.55 13.17
CA ALA A 11 29.62 54.63 11.92
C ALA A 11 30.50 54.84 10.64
N ALA A 12 29.87 54.64 9.46
CA ALA A 12 30.04 55.38 8.17
C ALA A 12 31.42 55.33 7.43
N ALA A 13 31.54 55.61 6.12
CA ALA A 13 30.67 55.56 4.91
C ALA A 13 31.58 55.73 3.65
N CYS A 14 31.30 55.20 2.45
CA CYS A 14 30.72 55.86 1.25
C CYS A 14 31.04 54.97 0.01
N SER A 15 30.13 54.60 -0.91
CA SER A 15 29.65 55.30 -2.15
C SER A 15 30.73 55.57 -3.24
N PRO A 16 30.43 55.60 -4.58
CA PRO A 16 29.13 55.82 -5.24
C PRO A 16 28.77 54.94 -6.49
N ARG A 17 27.68 55.32 -7.19
CA ARG A 17 27.05 54.76 -8.44
C ARG A 17 27.43 55.63 -9.69
N PRO A 18 27.06 55.36 -10.99
CA PRO A 18 25.66 55.46 -11.50
C PRO A 18 25.21 54.75 -12.84
N ALA A 19 23.88 54.53 -12.97
CA ALA A 19 22.99 54.57 -14.19
C ALA A 19 23.32 53.74 -15.48
N TRP A 20 22.46 53.47 -16.49
CA TRP A 20 21.14 53.98 -16.97
C TRP A 20 20.22 52.77 -17.39
N GLY A 21 18.87 52.85 -17.36
CA GLY A 21 17.98 53.07 -18.54
C GLY A 21 17.86 51.85 -19.50
N SER A 22 16.70 51.28 -19.90
CA SER A 22 15.28 51.69 -19.81
C SER A 22 14.34 50.46 -19.98
N SER A 23 13.07 50.57 -19.57
CA SER A 23 11.96 49.69 -20.02
C SER A 23 11.17 50.38 -21.16
N PRO A 24 10.35 49.66 -21.96
CA PRO A 24 8.97 49.42 -21.52
C PRO A 24 8.36 48.06 -21.89
N SER A 25 7.33 47.72 -21.09
CA SER A 25 6.30 46.70 -21.22
C SER A 25 5.68 46.44 -22.62
N TYR A 26 5.25 45.20 -22.86
CA TYR A 26 3.79 44.90 -22.97
C TYR A 26 3.46 43.42 -22.67
N SER A 27 2.28 43.21 -22.08
CA SER A 27 1.56 41.96 -21.77
C SER A 27 1.00 41.27 -23.03
N ALA A 28 0.53 40.01 -23.08
CA ALA A 28 0.42 38.87 -22.15
C ALA A 28 0.06 37.59 -22.95
N SER A 29 0.17 36.40 -22.37
CA SER A 29 -0.93 35.39 -22.35
C SER A 29 -0.56 34.15 -21.54
N MET A 30 -1.54 33.60 -20.83
CA MET A 30 -1.51 32.27 -20.20
C MET A 30 -1.31 31.14 -21.22
N ARG A 31 -0.52 30.11 -20.84
CA ARG A 31 -0.93 28.69 -20.91
C ARG A 31 0.00 27.80 -20.10
N GLU A 32 -0.60 26.93 -19.28
CA GLU A 32 0.06 25.78 -18.68
C GLU A 32 0.33 24.71 -19.75
N ALA A 33 1.53 24.11 -19.76
CA ALA A 33 1.81 22.74 -20.22
C ALA A 33 3.29 22.34 -20.00
N GLY A 34 3.53 21.12 -19.50
CA GLY A 34 4.71 20.32 -19.88
C GLY A 34 6.08 20.69 -19.30
N GLY A 35 6.22 20.75 -17.98
CA GLY A 35 7.51 20.96 -17.30
C GLY A 35 8.49 19.78 -17.29
N GLU A 36 8.69 19.07 -18.41
CA GLU A 36 9.64 17.93 -18.49
C GLU A 36 10.55 17.93 -19.74
N SER A 37 10.20 18.61 -20.85
CA SER A 37 11.00 18.57 -22.08
C SER A 37 12.32 19.36 -22.03
N GLY A 38 12.37 20.46 -21.27
CA GLY A 38 13.56 21.32 -21.18
C GLY A 38 14.75 20.69 -20.44
N LEU A 39 14.49 19.74 -19.53
CA LEU A 39 15.54 18.98 -18.84
C LEU A 39 16.13 17.89 -19.76
N ALA A 40 15.31 17.26 -20.60
CA ALA A 40 15.79 16.27 -21.57
C ALA A 40 16.74 16.89 -22.60
N GLU A 41 16.36 18.01 -23.24
CA GLU A 41 17.21 18.69 -24.23
C GLU A 41 18.53 19.26 -23.65
N SER A 42 18.58 19.55 -22.35
CA SER A 42 19.80 20.01 -21.68
C SER A 42 20.68 18.85 -21.23
N LEU A 43 20.09 17.71 -20.87
CA LEU A 43 20.81 16.44 -20.68
C LEU A 43 21.41 15.90 -21.98
N GLU A 44 20.66 15.91 -23.09
CA GLU A 44 21.17 15.49 -24.41
C GLU A 44 22.34 16.37 -24.86
N ARG A 45 22.24 17.70 -24.72
CA ARG A 45 23.36 18.61 -25.02
C ARG A 45 24.58 18.37 -24.12
N CYS A 46 24.38 18.01 -22.85
CA CYS A 46 25.45 17.65 -21.94
C CYS A 46 26.11 16.31 -22.34
N GLN A 47 25.31 15.29 -22.66
CA GLN A 47 25.79 13.99 -23.13
C GLN A 47 26.51 14.09 -24.48
N GLN A 48 26.00 14.87 -25.43
CA GLN A 48 26.68 15.15 -26.70
C GLN A 48 28.00 15.89 -26.48
N SER A 49 28.06 16.88 -25.58
CA SER A 49 29.32 17.57 -25.24
C SER A 49 30.35 16.65 -24.58
N LEU A 50 29.91 15.74 -23.70
CA LEU A 50 30.76 14.71 -23.10
C LEU A 50 31.25 13.70 -24.14
N HIS A 51 30.37 13.25 -25.03
CA HIS A 51 30.73 12.32 -26.10
C HIS A 51 31.72 12.96 -27.08
N ASP A 52 31.52 14.21 -27.50
CA ASP A 52 32.46 14.95 -28.34
C ASP A 52 33.83 15.13 -27.67
N ARG A 53 33.85 15.37 -26.36
CA ARG A 53 35.08 15.50 -25.58
C ARG A 53 35.81 14.16 -25.46
N ALA A 54 35.07 13.07 -25.24
CA ALA A 54 35.61 11.71 -25.23
C ALA A 54 36.15 11.30 -26.61
N THR A 55 35.42 11.59 -27.71
CA THR A 55 35.86 11.29 -29.08
C THR A 55 37.10 12.11 -29.47
N LYS A 56 37.20 13.39 -29.04
CA LYS A 56 38.41 14.21 -29.23
C LYS A 56 39.59 13.69 -28.41
N SER A 57 39.37 13.28 -27.16
CA SER A 57 40.40 12.65 -26.32
C SER A 57 40.87 11.30 -26.90
N TYR A 58 39.96 10.51 -27.46
CA TYR A 58 40.27 9.24 -28.13
C TYR A 58 41.04 9.46 -29.44
N ALA A 59 40.68 10.49 -30.22
CA ALA A 59 41.44 10.88 -31.42
C ALA A 59 42.86 11.37 -31.08
N GLN A 60 43.01 12.13 -29.98
CA GLN A 60 44.33 12.57 -29.49
C GLN A 60 45.18 11.37 -29.00
N LEU A 61 44.60 10.42 -28.26
CA LEU A 61 45.28 9.18 -27.89
C LEU A 61 45.64 8.32 -29.10
N LYS A 62 44.75 8.22 -30.10
CA LYS A 62 45.01 7.50 -31.36
C LYS A 62 46.15 8.13 -32.18
N TYR A 63 46.35 9.45 -32.09
CA TYR A 63 47.51 10.13 -32.67
C TYR A 63 48.78 9.90 -31.84
N ALA A 64 48.68 9.85 -30.51
CA ALA A 64 49.82 9.60 -29.61
C ALA A 64 50.37 8.16 -29.67
N PHE A 65 49.55 7.18 -30.08
CA PHE A 65 49.97 5.79 -30.32
C PHE A 65 50.17 5.44 -31.81
N GLY A 66 50.04 6.43 -32.71
CA GLY A 66 49.96 6.23 -34.16
C GLY A 66 51.24 6.57 -34.93
N GLU A 67 52.44 6.31 -34.40
CA GLU A 67 53.69 6.60 -35.10
C GLU A 67 54.74 5.47 -34.99
N LYS A 68 54.50 4.39 -35.75
CA LYS A 68 55.48 3.45 -36.31
C LYS A 68 54.73 2.43 -37.17
N ASP A 69 54.61 2.70 -38.48
CA ASP A 69 54.56 1.69 -39.56
C ASP A 69 54.33 2.34 -40.94
N LEU A 70 55.42 2.68 -41.63
CA LEU A 70 55.56 2.88 -43.08
C LEU A 70 57.07 2.75 -43.41
N ALA A 71 57.55 2.09 -44.48
CA ALA A 71 56.98 1.09 -45.37
C ALA A 71 58.13 0.46 -46.22
N MET A 72 57.92 -0.76 -46.74
CA MET A 72 58.45 -1.27 -48.04
C MET A 72 59.97 -1.53 -48.19
N GLY A 73 60.35 -2.71 -48.73
CA GLY A 73 61.71 -2.94 -49.26
C GLY A 73 62.20 -4.40 -49.21
N GLU A 74 62.47 -4.97 -50.38
CA GLU A 74 62.90 -6.35 -50.63
C GLU A 74 64.30 -6.72 -50.07
N GLY A 75 64.52 -8.02 -49.78
CA GLY A 75 65.73 -8.71 -50.26
C GLY A 75 66.85 -9.09 -49.27
N ALA A 76 67.24 -10.37 -49.38
CA ALA A 76 68.55 -10.97 -49.08
C ALA A 76 69.00 -11.23 -47.62
N GLN A 77 69.69 -12.37 -47.48
CA GLN A 77 70.41 -12.85 -46.30
C GLN A 77 71.66 -11.99 -46.03
N LEU A 78 71.99 -11.75 -44.76
CA LEU A 78 73.19 -12.37 -44.15
C LEU A 78 73.17 -12.32 -42.62
N PHE A 79 73.95 -13.22 -42.01
CA PHE A 79 74.16 -13.37 -40.58
C PHE A 79 74.86 -12.17 -39.93
N SER A 80 74.62 -11.97 -38.63
CA SER A 80 75.65 -11.55 -37.68
C SER A 80 75.38 -12.19 -36.32
N ASN A 81 76.44 -12.68 -35.70
CA ASN A 81 76.37 -13.53 -34.51
C ASN A 81 76.05 -12.71 -33.25
N THR A 82 75.37 -13.33 -32.28
CA THR A 82 75.39 -12.90 -30.87
C THR A 82 75.27 -14.15 -30.01
N ASP A 83 76.04 -14.21 -28.92
CA ASP A 83 76.39 -15.44 -28.23
C ASP A 83 75.22 -16.19 -27.56
N PRO A 84 75.23 -17.55 -27.52
CA PRO A 84 74.14 -18.32 -26.91
C PRO A 84 73.99 -18.16 -25.38
N ASN A 85 74.98 -17.57 -24.70
CA ASN A 85 75.17 -17.73 -23.25
C ASN A 85 74.38 -16.75 -22.35
N GLU A 86 73.69 -15.76 -22.92
CA GLU A 86 72.76 -14.91 -22.15
C GLU A 86 71.29 -15.39 -22.17
N SER A 87 70.92 -16.22 -23.15
CA SER A 87 69.54 -16.69 -23.33
C SER A 87 69.09 -17.56 -22.16
N GLU A 88 69.94 -18.52 -21.75
CA GLU A 88 69.61 -19.44 -20.65
C GLU A 88 69.52 -18.71 -19.31
N ASN A 89 70.40 -17.73 -19.02
CA ASN A 89 70.32 -16.96 -17.78
C ASN A 89 69.05 -16.10 -17.70
N LYS A 90 68.60 -15.50 -18.81
CA LYS A 90 67.33 -14.77 -18.86
C LYS A 90 66.14 -15.71 -18.69
N ALA A 91 66.14 -16.87 -19.35
CA ALA A 91 65.11 -17.90 -19.17
C ALA A 91 65.05 -18.45 -17.73
N TRP A 92 66.20 -18.67 -17.08
CA TRP A 92 66.26 -19.09 -15.67
C TRP A 92 65.79 -18.01 -14.69
N GLN A 93 66.14 -16.74 -14.94
CA GLN A 93 65.64 -15.62 -14.15
C GLN A 93 64.12 -15.45 -14.33
N GLU A 94 63.58 -15.60 -15.55
CA GLU A 94 62.13 -15.61 -15.80
C GLU A 94 61.44 -16.81 -15.15
N LEU A 95 62.07 -18.00 -15.11
CA LEU A 95 61.54 -19.15 -14.39
C LEU A 95 61.50 -18.91 -12.87
N GLN A 96 62.55 -18.33 -12.29
CA GLN A 96 62.58 -17.97 -10.88
C GLN A 96 61.57 -16.86 -10.54
N HIS A 97 61.41 -15.84 -11.39
CA HIS A 97 60.40 -14.80 -11.20
C HIS A 97 58.99 -15.37 -11.34
N ASN A 98 58.72 -16.27 -12.29
CA ASN A 98 57.44 -16.97 -12.38
C ASN A 98 57.21 -17.89 -11.16
N HIS A 99 58.24 -18.55 -10.64
CA HIS A 99 58.10 -19.37 -9.42
C HIS A 99 57.79 -18.49 -8.20
N ALA A 100 58.49 -17.37 -8.02
CA ALA A 100 58.21 -16.39 -6.95
C ALA A 100 56.82 -15.76 -7.07
N VAL A 101 56.38 -15.40 -8.28
CA VAL A 101 55.02 -14.88 -8.55
C VAL A 101 53.96 -15.94 -8.29
N ASN A 102 54.22 -17.21 -8.60
CA ASN A 102 53.29 -18.30 -8.30
C ASN A 102 53.27 -18.68 -6.81
N GLN A 103 54.40 -18.58 -6.10
CA GLN A 103 54.43 -18.68 -4.64
C GLN A 103 53.67 -17.51 -3.98
N LEU A 104 53.83 -16.27 -4.45
CA LEU A 104 53.04 -15.12 -3.98
C LEU A 104 51.54 -15.31 -4.23
N LYS A 105 51.13 -15.83 -5.41
CA LYS A 105 49.73 -16.18 -5.68
C LYS A 105 49.20 -17.30 -4.78
N ALA A 106 50.04 -18.29 -4.44
CA ALA A 106 49.66 -19.35 -3.51
C ALA A 106 49.51 -18.82 -2.07
N LEU A 107 50.43 -17.97 -1.61
CA LEU A 107 50.38 -17.34 -0.29
C LEU A 107 49.18 -16.38 -0.15
N LEU A 108 48.83 -15.62 -1.20
CA LEU A 108 47.65 -14.76 -1.22
C LEU A 108 46.35 -15.57 -1.10
N ARG A 109 46.20 -16.68 -1.83
CA ARG A 109 45.05 -17.59 -1.64
C ARG A 109 45.00 -18.18 -0.24
N GLN A 110 46.16 -18.60 0.29
CA GLN A 110 46.26 -19.15 1.65
C GLN A 110 46.01 -18.09 2.75
N GLN A 111 45.99 -16.80 2.39
CA GLN A 111 45.60 -15.71 3.27
C GLN A 111 44.09 -15.42 3.18
N GLU A 112 43.48 -15.40 1.98
CA GLU A 112 42.01 -15.39 1.81
C GLU A 112 41.32 -16.57 2.52
N GLU A 113 41.95 -17.76 2.48
CA GLU A 113 41.46 -18.95 3.19
C GLU A 113 41.60 -18.84 4.73
N LYS A 114 42.56 -18.07 5.25
CA LYS A 114 42.72 -17.85 6.71
C LYS A 114 41.81 -16.73 7.25
N GLU A 115 41.54 -15.71 6.45
CA GLU A 115 40.59 -14.64 6.80
C GLU A 115 39.13 -15.15 6.80
N THR A 116 38.84 -16.25 6.12
CA THR A 116 37.50 -16.88 6.10
C THR A 116 37.25 -17.91 7.23
N GLU A 117 38.27 -18.37 7.95
CA GLU A 117 38.14 -19.37 9.03
C GLU A 117 38.07 -18.78 10.46
N THR A 118 38.29 -17.48 10.66
CA THR A 118 38.47 -16.87 11.99
C THR A 118 37.29 -16.03 12.52
N SER A 119 36.10 -16.64 12.72
CA SER A 119 35.27 -16.38 13.92
C SER A 119 34.03 -17.30 14.04
N PRO A 120 33.70 -17.81 15.26
CA PRO A 120 32.59 -18.75 15.46
C PRO A 120 31.30 -18.09 16.00
N SER A 121 30.19 -18.86 15.93
CA SER A 121 28.94 -18.78 16.72
C SER A 121 27.67 -18.26 16.02
N ARG A 122 26.43 -18.63 16.38
CA ARG A 122 25.87 -19.86 17.00
C ARG A 122 24.34 -19.72 17.07
N ARG A 123 23.57 -20.56 16.34
CA ARG A 123 22.09 -20.73 16.47
C ARG A 123 21.28 -19.45 16.09
N ARG A 124 19.96 -19.49 15.81
CA ARG A 124 19.01 -20.62 15.72
C ARG A 124 17.96 -20.29 14.64
N ARG A 125 17.56 -21.33 13.89
CA ARG A 125 16.38 -21.39 13.02
C ARG A 125 15.13 -20.73 13.64
N MET A 126 14.54 -19.76 12.94
CA MET A 126 13.10 -19.50 12.92
C MET A 126 12.71 -18.99 11.51
N SER A 127 11.85 -19.74 10.81
CA SER A 127 11.04 -19.22 9.70
C SER A 127 9.83 -18.47 10.31
N PRO A 128 9.18 -17.55 9.58
CA PRO A 128 8.08 -18.01 8.72
C PRO A 128 7.90 -17.23 7.40
N THR A 129 7.10 -17.79 6.50
CA THR A 129 6.76 -17.24 5.18
C THR A 129 5.36 -16.59 5.18
N ARG A 130 5.16 -15.53 4.35
CA ARG A 130 3.85 -14.93 3.94
C ARG A 130 3.08 -14.17 5.06
N THR A 131 2.33 -13.07 4.84
CA THR A 131 1.85 -12.40 3.60
C THR A 131 1.44 -10.92 3.83
N SER A 132 1.52 -10.12 2.75
CA SER A 132 0.67 -8.95 2.37
C SER A 132 0.52 -7.68 3.24
N ASN A 133 0.92 -6.56 2.62
CA ASN A 133 0.24 -5.24 2.52
C ASN A 133 -0.01 -4.39 3.78
N ALA A 134 0.76 -3.30 3.94
CA ALA A 134 0.26 -1.91 4.04
C ALA A 134 1.42 -0.86 4.12
N THR A 135 1.28 0.20 3.33
CA THR A 135 1.78 1.61 3.49
C THR A 135 2.95 1.96 4.43
N ASP A 136 3.92 2.70 3.86
CA ASP A 136 4.68 3.83 4.43
C ASP A 136 4.87 3.91 5.95
N GLN A 137 6.08 3.55 6.41
CA GLN A 137 6.97 4.43 7.18
C GLN A 137 8.34 3.77 7.43
N ASN A 138 9.36 4.61 7.70
CA ASN A 138 10.75 4.24 8.02
C ASN A 138 11.68 3.87 6.83
N LEU A 139 11.96 4.85 5.96
CA LEU A 139 13.38 5.10 5.66
C LEU A 139 14.04 5.61 6.96
N PRO A 140 15.28 5.22 7.30
CA PRO A 140 16.04 5.88 8.37
C PRO A 140 16.08 7.38 8.11
N ALA A 141 15.94 8.19 9.15
CA ALA A 141 16.00 9.64 8.97
C ALA A 141 17.40 10.01 8.46
N LEU A 142 17.51 11.07 7.66
CA LEU A 142 18.80 11.49 7.08
C LEU A 142 19.89 11.71 8.17
N CYS A 143 19.48 12.09 9.38
CA CYS A 143 20.33 12.22 10.56
C CYS A 143 20.94 10.89 11.05
N ASP A 144 20.20 9.78 10.95
CA ASP A 144 20.68 8.46 11.36
C ASP A 144 21.77 7.97 10.38
N LEU A 145 21.57 8.22 9.09
CA LEU A 145 22.55 7.90 8.06
C LEU A 145 23.83 8.75 8.19
N ILE A 146 23.69 10.04 8.50
CA ILE A 146 24.85 10.93 8.79
C ILE A 146 25.63 10.43 10.02
N SER A 147 24.93 9.96 11.06
CA SER A 147 25.57 9.41 12.26
C SER A 147 26.36 8.14 11.91
N ILE A 148 25.76 7.20 11.19
CA ILE A 148 26.41 5.96 10.74
C ILE A 148 27.62 6.26 9.83
N ILE A 149 27.54 7.23 8.92
CA ILE A 149 28.67 7.64 8.07
C ILE A 149 29.80 8.24 8.92
N ASN A 150 29.47 9.03 9.94
CA ASN A 150 30.46 9.62 10.83
C ASN A 150 31.13 8.57 11.75
N ASP A 151 30.37 7.56 12.20
CA ASP A 151 30.90 6.43 12.97
C ASP A 151 31.78 5.52 12.09
N GLN A 152 31.38 5.28 10.83
CA GLN A 152 32.21 4.58 9.85
C GLN A 152 33.50 5.35 9.54
N SER A 153 33.45 6.69 9.43
CA SER A 153 34.64 7.52 9.25
C SER A 153 35.58 7.46 10.46
N GLN A 154 35.05 7.48 11.69
CA GLN A 154 35.84 7.31 12.91
C GLN A 154 36.49 5.92 12.97
N TYR A 155 35.76 4.87 12.59
CA TYR A 155 36.29 3.51 12.53
C TYR A 155 37.41 3.35 11.47
N ILE A 156 37.26 3.97 10.30
CA ILE A 156 38.31 4.02 9.27
C ILE A 156 39.55 4.75 9.81
N ASN A 157 39.39 5.93 10.42
CA ASN A 157 40.51 6.68 11.03
C ASN A 157 41.23 5.86 12.13
N HIS A 158 40.49 5.06 12.90
CA HIS A 158 41.06 4.17 13.91
C HIS A 158 41.88 3.04 13.28
N LEU A 159 41.36 2.35 12.26
CA LEU A 159 42.09 1.33 11.53
C LEU A 159 43.33 1.89 10.81
N GLU A 160 43.23 3.10 10.25
CA GLU A 160 44.38 3.79 9.65
C GLU A 160 45.46 4.11 10.69
N ALA A 161 45.07 4.49 11.91
CA ALA A 161 45.99 4.71 13.02
C ALA A 161 46.65 3.40 13.51
N GLU A 162 45.91 2.29 13.59
CA GLU A 162 46.47 0.97 13.93
C GLU A 162 47.42 0.46 12.84
N VAL A 163 47.05 0.58 11.56
CA VAL A 163 47.92 0.23 10.43
C VAL A 163 49.18 1.10 10.41
N LYS A 164 49.08 2.38 10.78
CA LYS A 164 50.23 3.27 10.91
C LYS A 164 51.14 2.84 12.07
N PHE A 165 50.56 2.54 13.24
CA PHE A 165 51.29 2.02 14.40
C PHE A 165 52.04 0.73 14.06
N CYS A 166 51.37 -0.26 13.47
CA CYS A 166 51.99 -1.52 13.04
C CYS A 166 53.11 -1.31 11.99
N LYS A 167 52.98 -0.33 11.10
CA LYS A 167 54.05 0.03 10.14
C LYS A 167 55.25 0.67 10.83
N GLU A 168 55.02 1.55 11.81
CA GLU A 168 56.06 2.18 12.60
C GLU A 168 56.82 1.13 13.44
N ASP A 169 56.09 0.23 14.11
CA ASP A 169 56.66 -0.84 14.94
C ASP A 169 57.45 -1.88 14.11
N LEU A 170 56.94 -2.28 12.94
CA LEU A 170 57.69 -3.11 11.98
C LEU A 170 58.93 -2.40 11.44
N SER A 171 58.89 -1.07 11.26
CA SER A 171 60.06 -0.30 10.82
C SER A 171 61.13 -0.19 11.93
N ALA A 172 60.71 -0.06 13.19
CA ALA A 172 61.60 -0.08 14.35
C ALA A 172 62.24 -1.46 14.53
N LEU A 173 61.44 -2.54 14.46
CA LEU A 173 61.94 -3.91 14.51
C LEU A 173 62.93 -4.21 13.37
N LYS A 174 62.64 -3.73 12.15
CA LYS A 174 63.57 -3.83 11.02
C LYS A 174 64.89 -3.10 11.30
N SER A 175 64.85 -1.89 11.86
CA SER A 175 66.06 -1.17 12.25
C SER A 175 66.86 -1.93 13.32
N GLN A 176 66.18 -2.54 14.29
CA GLN A 176 66.81 -3.34 15.34
C GLN A 176 67.46 -4.62 14.79
N ILE A 177 66.79 -5.30 13.85
CA ILE A 177 67.35 -6.45 13.14
C ILE A 177 68.59 -6.03 12.34
N CYS A 178 68.56 -4.91 11.61
CA CYS A 178 69.72 -4.40 10.89
C CYS A 178 70.91 -4.10 11.82
N THR A 179 70.68 -3.52 13.00
CA THR A 179 71.77 -3.31 13.99
C THR A 179 72.31 -4.63 14.55
N VAL A 180 71.45 -5.61 14.85
CA VAL A 180 71.90 -6.93 15.33
C VAL A 180 72.65 -7.72 14.25
N VAL A 181 72.28 -7.57 12.98
CA VAL A 181 73.02 -8.16 11.85
C VAL A 181 74.41 -7.53 11.73
N LEU A 182 74.51 -6.20 11.72
CA LEU A 182 75.79 -5.48 11.69
C LEU A 182 76.69 -5.80 12.91
N GLU A 183 76.10 -6.01 14.10
CA GLU A 183 76.84 -6.46 15.28
C GLU A 183 77.32 -7.91 15.14
N ASN A 184 76.51 -8.80 14.57
CA ASN A 184 76.93 -10.19 14.29
C ASN A 184 78.02 -10.28 13.22
N GLU A 185 77.92 -9.51 12.13
CA GLU A 185 78.98 -9.39 11.11
C GLU A 185 80.29 -8.94 11.77
N LYS A 186 80.24 -7.87 12.55
CA LYS A 186 81.40 -7.35 13.31
C LYS A 186 81.94 -8.31 14.39
N LEU A 187 81.11 -9.23 14.90
CA LEU A 187 81.55 -10.31 15.79
C LEU A 187 82.17 -11.46 14.99
N HIS A 188 81.67 -11.75 13.79
CA HIS A 188 82.23 -12.75 12.88
C HIS A 188 83.62 -12.33 12.39
N ASP A 189 83.78 -11.09 11.92
CA ASP A 189 85.07 -10.50 11.53
C ASP A 189 86.10 -10.60 12.67
N LYS A 190 85.67 -10.33 13.91
CA LYS A 190 86.54 -10.46 15.10
C LYS A 190 86.91 -11.91 15.37
N LEU A 191 85.96 -12.84 15.25
CA LEU A 191 86.22 -14.27 15.45
C LEU A 191 87.19 -14.80 14.39
N GLU A 192 87.03 -14.41 13.13
CA GLU A 192 87.93 -14.74 12.02
C GLU A 192 89.35 -14.21 12.27
N VAL A 193 89.50 -12.94 12.65
CA VAL A 193 90.79 -12.35 13.03
C VAL A 193 91.42 -13.06 14.26
N THR A 194 90.63 -13.46 15.26
CA THR A 194 91.16 -14.24 16.39
C THR A 194 91.57 -15.66 15.99
N ALA A 195 90.83 -16.31 15.09
CA ALA A 195 91.16 -17.64 14.59
C ALA A 195 92.48 -17.62 13.80
N GLU A 196 92.66 -16.62 12.93
CA GLU A 196 93.92 -16.35 12.23
C GLU A 196 95.10 -16.08 13.18
N HIS A 197 94.86 -15.42 14.32
CA HIS A 197 95.89 -15.21 15.34
C HIS A 197 96.29 -16.53 16.01
N THR A 198 95.31 -17.34 16.43
CA THR A 198 95.59 -18.64 17.07
C THR A 198 96.30 -19.63 16.14
N LEU A 199 96.01 -19.61 14.83
CA LEU A 199 96.72 -20.42 13.84
C LEU A 199 98.18 -19.96 13.65
N ARG A 200 98.45 -18.65 13.74
CA ARG A 200 99.82 -18.12 13.73
C ARG A 200 100.59 -18.47 15.00
N GLU A 201 99.95 -18.47 16.17
CA GLU A 201 100.58 -18.87 17.44
C GLU A 201 100.87 -20.39 17.51
N GLN A 202 99.96 -21.25 17.04
CA GLN A 202 100.22 -22.70 16.96
C GLN A 202 101.40 -23.04 16.04
N THR A 203 101.56 -22.31 14.93
CA THR A 203 102.68 -22.54 13.98
C THR A 203 104.06 -22.18 14.56
N LEU A 204 104.12 -21.40 15.65
CA LEU A 204 105.39 -20.99 16.30
C LEU A 204 105.80 -21.87 17.49
N LEU A 205 104.88 -22.64 18.07
CA LEU A 205 105.15 -23.43 19.30
C LEU A 205 105.79 -24.80 19.02
N ASP A 206 105.62 -25.37 17.83
CA ASP A 206 106.18 -26.69 17.47
C ASP A 206 107.69 -26.70 17.18
N ALA A 207 108.37 -25.54 17.26
CA ALA A 207 109.79 -25.39 16.92
C ALA A 207 110.75 -25.41 18.13
N SER A 208 110.27 -25.46 19.38
CA SER A 208 111.12 -25.37 20.57
C SER A 208 110.51 -26.06 21.81
N GLY A 209 110.96 -27.27 22.17
CA GLY A 209 110.39 -27.98 23.33
C GLY A 209 110.88 -29.40 23.64
N ASN A 210 112.18 -29.71 23.49
CA ASN A 210 112.72 -31.02 23.85
C ASN A 210 113.33 -31.05 25.27
N THR A 211 112.61 -31.58 26.27
CA THR A 211 113.19 -32.06 27.56
C THR A 211 112.26 -33.00 28.37
N GLN A 212 112.64 -34.28 28.43
CA GLN A 212 112.72 -35.22 29.57
C GLN A 212 111.61 -35.36 30.67
N ASN A 213 111.41 -36.63 31.07
CA ASN A 213 110.54 -37.12 32.16
C ASN A 213 111.16 -36.97 33.58
N ALA A 214 110.34 -36.96 34.65
CA ALA A 214 110.53 -37.77 35.90
C ALA A 214 109.49 -37.48 37.03
N GLY A 215 109.13 -38.51 37.83
CA GLY A 215 108.40 -38.44 39.13
C GLY A 215 106.87 -38.24 39.00
N GLY A 216 105.96 -38.87 39.77
CA GLY A 216 106.02 -39.41 41.15
C GLY A 216 105.33 -38.40 42.11
N ASP A 217 104.49 -38.75 43.09
CA ASP A 217 104.00 -40.05 43.60
C ASP A 217 102.69 -39.86 44.43
N ASP A 218 102.03 -40.98 44.76
CA ASP A 218 100.89 -41.31 45.66
C ASP A 218 100.10 -40.25 46.51
N SER A 219 98.80 -40.57 46.75
CA SER A 219 98.08 -40.46 48.05
C SER A 219 96.54 -40.35 47.94
N HIS A 220 95.81 -41.39 48.41
CA HIS A 220 94.77 -41.33 49.48
C HIS A 220 93.55 -42.28 49.32
N VAL A 221 93.60 -43.42 50.03
CA VAL A 221 92.57 -44.08 50.90
C VAL A 221 91.09 -43.70 50.67
N CYS A 222 90.17 -44.63 50.29
CA CYS A 222 89.39 -45.58 51.12
C CYS A 222 88.48 -44.91 52.21
N GLU A 223 87.30 -45.40 52.62
CA GLU A 223 86.52 -46.64 52.41
C GLU A 223 85.05 -46.28 52.07
N THR A 224 84.16 -47.20 51.67
CA THR A 224 83.14 -47.85 52.55
C THR A 224 82.08 -48.53 51.65
N ALA A 225 81.28 -49.54 52.00
CA ALA A 225 81.46 -50.85 52.68
C ALA A 225 80.10 -51.59 52.71
N LYS A 226 80.09 -52.93 52.87
CA LYS A 226 78.90 -53.82 53.15
C LYS A 226 77.87 -53.97 52.00
N SER A 227 77.21 -55.12 51.80
CA SER A 227 77.36 -56.51 52.29
C SER A 227 76.43 -57.44 51.47
N SER A 228 76.79 -58.73 51.30
CA SER A 228 75.93 -59.96 51.22
C SER A 228 74.55 -59.92 50.51
N HIS A 229 74.06 -60.90 49.72
CA HIS A 229 74.40 -62.29 49.33
C HIS A 229 73.26 -62.74 48.35
N ILE A 230 73.22 -63.84 47.59
CA ILE A 230 74.13 -64.91 47.12
C ILE A 230 73.44 -65.56 45.89
N ASN A 231 74.17 -66.10 44.90
CA ASN A 231 73.85 -67.43 44.34
C ASN A 231 75.01 -68.08 43.54
N GLU A 232 75.67 -69.04 44.17
CA GLU A 232 75.96 -70.40 43.66
C GLU A 232 76.66 -70.68 42.31
N GLN A 233 77.17 -69.70 41.57
CA GLN A 233 78.01 -69.97 40.36
C GLN A 233 79.48 -69.53 40.46
N ALA A 234 79.89 -68.86 41.55
CA ALA A 234 81.29 -68.43 41.74
C ALA A 234 82.20 -69.48 42.40
N THR A 235 81.66 -70.37 43.25
CA THR A 235 82.45 -71.24 44.15
C THR A 235 83.30 -72.28 43.42
N ALA A 236 82.84 -72.79 42.28
CA ALA A 236 83.63 -73.71 41.44
C ALA A 236 84.84 -73.03 40.79
N ALA A 237 84.73 -71.74 40.46
CA ALA A 237 85.84 -70.96 39.93
C ALA A 237 86.88 -70.63 41.03
N THR A 238 86.44 -70.25 42.22
CA THR A 238 87.34 -69.99 43.37
C THR A 238 88.15 -71.22 43.74
N PHE A 239 87.52 -72.40 43.85
CA PHE A 239 88.24 -73.64 44.18
C PHE A 239 89.31 -74.04 43.15
N LEU A 240 89.08 -73.74 41.86
CA LEU A 240 90.10 -73.93 40.82
C LEU A 240 91.25 -72.93 40.94
N VAL A 241 90.96 -71.65 41.23
CA VAL A 241 91.99 -70.62 41.46
C VAL A 241 92.85 -70.95 42.68
N ASP A 242 92.25 -71.33 43.80
CA ASP A 242 92.96 -71.73 45.02
C ASP A 242 93.86 -72.96 44.77
N LYS A 243 93.38 -73.93 43.98
CA LYS A 243 94.18 -75.10 43.58
C LYS A 243 95.38 -74.72 42.71
N TRP A 244 95.21 -73.81 41.75
CA TRP A 244 96.32 -73.33 40.91
C TRP A 244 97.32 -72.47 41.71
N GLN A 245 96.87 -71.71 42.71
CA GLN A 245 97.76 -71.00 43.64
C GLN A 245 98.58 -71.98 44.49
N LEU A 246 97.95 -73.04 45.03
CA LEU A 246 98.68 -74.06 45.80
C LEU A 246 99.70 -74.84 44.95
N GLU A 247 99.38 -75.15 43.68
CA GLU A 247 100.34 -75.75 42.75
C GLU A 247 101.48 -74.79 42.38
N LEU A 248 101.20 -73.48 42.26
CA LEU A 248 102.22 -72.45 42.04
C LEU A 248 103.16 -72.31 43.25
N GLU A 249 102.64 -72.29 44.47
CA GLU A 249 103.43 -72.24 45.71
C GLU A 249 104.33 -73.48 45.85
N ASN A 250 103.80 -74.67 45.57
CA ASN A 250 104.60 -75.91 45.56
C ASN A 250 105.72 -75.88 44.49
N LEU A 251 105.43 -75.36 43.29
CA LEU A 251 106.44 -75.18 42.25
C LEU A 251 107.54 -74.20 42.68
N LYS A 252 107.18 -73.08 43.33
CA LYS A 252 108.17 -72.13 43.89
C LYS A 252 109.09 -72.82 44.90
N CYS A 253 108.54 -73.59 45.86
CA CYS A 253 109.35 -74.32 46.84
C CYS A 253 110.32 -75.31 46.18
N LEU A 254 109.88 -76.06 45.17
CA LEU A 254 110.76 -77.00 44.46
C LEU A 254 111.91 -76.31 43.71
N TYR A 255 111.65 -75.14 43.08
CA TYR A 255 112.71 -74.35 42.45
C TYR A 255 113.63 -73.67 43.47
N GLN A 256 113.10 -73.25 44.62
CA GLN A 256 113.86 -72.71 45.74
C GLN A 256 114.86 -73.78 46.26
N GLU A 257 114.37 -74.98 46.58
CA GLU A 257 115.20 -76.12 47.03
C GLU A 257 116.25 -76.53 45.99
N GLN A 258 115.92 -76.56 44.69
CA GLN A 258 116.91 -76.80 43.64
C GLN A 258 117.98 -75.71 43.57
N THR A 259 117.61 -74.44 43.76
CA THR A 259 118.55 -73.32 43.73
C THR A 259 119.51 -73.42 44.90
N GLU A 260 119.01 -73.64 46.12
CA GLU A 260 119.81 -73.81 47.34
C GLU A 260 120.75 -75.04 47.24
N ALA A 261 120.29 -76.15 46.65
CA ALA A 261 121.12 -77.33 46.41
C ALA A 261 122.26 -77.07 45.39
N LEU A 262 122.00 -76.30 44.33
CA LEU A 262 123.01 -75.91 43.34
C LEU A 262 124.02 -74.91 43.93
N GLU A 263 123.56 -73.94 44.73
CA GLU A 263 124.44 -73.01 45.44
C GLU A 263 125.37 -73.73 46.42
N ALA A 264 124.85 -74.73 47.16
CA ALA A 264 125.66 -75.58 48.03
C ALA A 264 126.75 -76.36 47.26
N GLN A 265 126.46 -76.89 46.08
CA GLN A 265 127.46 -77.55 45.21
C GLN A 265 128.52 -76.55 44.71
N VAL A 266 128.12 -75.35 44.28
CA VAL A 266 129.07 -74.31 43.84
C VAL A 266 130.01 -73.91 44.99
N LEU A 267 129.49 -73.82 46.22
CA LEU A 267 130.30 -73.52 47.40
C LEU A 267 131.28 -74.66 47.76
N SER A 268 130.88 -75.93 47.66
CA SER A 268 131.80 -77.05 47.91
C SER A 268 132.91 -77.12 46.87
N LEU A 269 132.58 -76.99 45.57
CA LEU A 269 133.56 -77.01 44.48
C LEU A 269 134.55 -75.84 44.57
N ARG A 270 134.10 -74.64 44.97
CA ARG A 270 135.00 -73.50 45.22
C ARG A 270 135.96 -73.77 46.38
N LYS A 271 135.50 -74.44 47.44
CA LYS A 271 136.34 -74.82 48.57
C LYS A 271 137.40 -75.84 48.16
N GLU A 272 137.01 -76.92 47.48
CA GLU A 272 137.92 -77.96 46.97
C GLU A 272 138.97 -77.38 46.01
N LEU A 273 138.58 -76.47 45.11
CA LEU A 273 139.50 -75.76 44.23
C LEU A 273 140.57 -75.00 45.04
N SER A 274 140.15 -74.23 46.05
CA SER A 274 141.07 -73.47 46.92
C SER A 274 142.04 -74.37 47.72
N GLU A 275 141.60 -75.56 48.13
CA GLU A 275 142.43 -76.53 48.82
C GLU A 275 143.43 -77.23 47.87
N SER A 276 143.03 -77.44 46.60
CA SER A 276 143.93 -77.98 45.57
C SER A 276 145.04 -76.99 45.18
N GLN A 277 144.69 -75.70 45.06
CA GLN A 277 145.64 -74.65 44.68
C GLN A 277 146.78 -74.51 45.71
N LYS A 278 146.46 -74.50 47.01
CA LYS A 278 147.47 -74.47 48.08
C LYS A 278 148.43 -75.66 48.03
N LYS A 279 147.94 -76.88 47.73
CA LYS A 279 148.79 -78.07 47.60
C LYS A 279 149.79 -77.97 46.43
N CYS A 280 149.40 -77.32 45.34
CA CYS A 280 150.30 -77.07 44.20
C CYS A 280 151.41 -76.06 44.54
N GLU A 281 151.08 -75.01 45.30
CA GLU A 281 152.04 -74.00 45.76
C GLU A 281 153.11 -74.60 46.69
N ASP A 282 152.72 -75.45 47.64
CA ASP A 282 153.63 -76.18 48.54
C ASP A 282 154.62 -77.10 47.78
N LEU A 283 154.13 -77.83 46.77
CA LEU A 283 154.99 -78.71 45.95
C LEU A 283 155.98 -77.92 45.09
N SER A 284 155.56 -76.77 44.55
CA SER A 284 156.43 -75.85 43.79
C SER A 284 157.58 -75.30 44.65
N GLY A 285 157.31 -75.02 45.92
CA GLY A 285 158.34 -74.60 46.89
C GLY A 285 159.41 -75.67 47.11
N ARG A 286 159.02 -76.95 47.22
CA ARG A 286 159.95 -78.07 47.46
C ARG A 286 160.90 -78.31 46.28
N LEU A 287 160.40 -78.28 45.04
CA LEU A 287 161.21 -78.56 43.84
C LEU A 287 162.37 -77.56 43.66
N LYS A 288 162.12 -76.27 43.95
CA LYS A 288 163.11 -75.19 43.84
C LYS A 288 164.29 -75.36 44.79
N HIS A 289 164.07 -75.96 45.96
CA HIS A 289 165.14 -76.23 46.93
C HIS A 289 166.09 -77.34 46.46
N GLN A 290 165.57 -78.37 45.77
CA GLN A 290 166.35 -79.51 45.30
C GLN A 290 167.29 -79.17 44.13
N HIS A 291 166.90 -78.25 43.24
CA HIS A 291 167.71 -77.88 42.07
C HIS A 291 169.01 -77.13 42.40
N LEU A 292 169.08 -76.42 43.53
CA LEU A 292 170.26 -75.63 43.92
C LEU A 292 171.44 -76.48 44.40
N LEU A 293 171.21 -77.74 44.78
CA LEU A 293 172.24 -78.61 45.37
C LEU A 293 173.08 -79.39 44.32
N SER A 294 172.60 -79.53 43.08
CA SER A 294 173.20 -80.43 42.09
C SER A 294 174.28 -79.81 41.18
N ALA A 295 174.49 -78.49 41.22
CA ALA A 295 175.26 -77.77 40.20
C ALA A 295 176.79 -77.65 40.44
N ALA A 296 177.34 -78.26 41.51
CA ALA A 296 178.65 -77.89 42.05
C ALA A 296 179.85 -78.83 41.72
N SER A 297 179.75 -79.77 40.77
CA SER A 297 180.69 -80.91 40.70
C SER A 297 181.38 -81.20 39.34
N SER A 298 182.72 -81.05 39.32
CA SER A 298 183.76 -81.80 38.52
C SER A 298 184.28 -81.30 37.14
N SER A 299 185.58 -81.60 36.85
CA SER A 299 186.38 -81.15 35.69
C SER A 299 187.70 -81.96 35.41
N ILE A 300 187.95 -82.34 34.13
CA ILE A 300 189.20 -82.52 33.30
C ILE A 300 190.53 -83.16 33.85
N ARG A 301 191.10 -84.20 33.15
CA ARG A 301 192.54 -84.32 32.66
C ARG A 301 192.95 -85.64 31.91
N VAL A 302 194.16 -85.67 31.28
CA VAL A 302 194.78 -86.75 30.43
C VAL A 302 196.33 -86.84 30.64
N GLY A 303 197.02 -87.97 30.33
CA GLY A 303 198.50 -88.14 30.35
C GLY A 303 199.06 -89.39 29.60
N GLY A 304 200.39 -89.50 29.37
CA GLY A 304 201.06 -90.48 28.46
C GLY A 304 202.29 -91.28 28.99
N LEU A 305 203.07 -91.93 28.10
CA LEU A 305 204.02 -93.06 28.36
C LEU A 305 205.54 -92.76 28.13
N CYS A 306 206.43 -93.73 28.44
CA CYS A 306 207.91 -93.56 28.53
C CYS A 306 208.78 -94.42 27.57
N LEU A 307 210.11 -94.29 27.66
CA LEU A 307 210.99 -94.11 26.48
C LEU A 307 211.95 -95.26 26.09
N GLN A 308 212.08 -96.38 26.82
CA GLN A 308 213.00 -97.45 26.36
C GLN A 308 212.57 -98.15 25.05
N CYS A 309 211.32 -97.95 24.60
CA CYS A 309 210.85 -98.38 23.28
C CYS A 309 211.55 -97.65 22.10
N ALA A 310 212.20 -96.51 22.34
CA ALA A 310 212.73 -95.62 21.29
C ALA A 310 213.77 -96.27 20.34
N GLN A 311 214.49 -97.32 20.76
CA GLN A 311 215.49 -97.96 19.90
C GLN A 311 214.93 -98.98 18.90
N HIS A 312 213.66 -99.42 19.05
CA HIS A 312 213.01 -100.26 18.02
C HIS A 312 212.41 -99.44 16.88
N GLU A 313 212.10 -98.16 17.12
CA GLU A 313 211.42 -97.29 16.16
C GLU A 313 212.35 -96.84 15.01
N ALA A 314 213.66 -96.76 15.25
CA ALA A 314 214.64 -96.30 14.27
C ALA A 314 214.65 -97.14 12.97
N VAL A 315 214.51 -98.47 13.06
CA VAL A 315 214.60 -99.37 11.90
C VAL A 315 213.28 -99.47 11.12
N LEU A 316 212.12 -99.38 11.80
CA LEU A 316 210.81 -99.43 11.13
C LEU A 316 210.41 -98.09 10.50
N SER A 317 211.00 -96.98 10.96
CA SER A 317 210.66 -95.64 10.48
C SER A 317 210.82 -95.44 8.97
N GLN A 318 211.87 -96.01 8.36
CA GLN A 318 212.21 -95.72 6.95
C GLN A 318 211.38 -96.49 5.90
N THR A 319 210.62 -97.51 6.29
CA THR A 319 209.74 -98.26 5.37
C THR A 319 208.26 -98.20 5.73
N HIS A 320 207.89 -98.02 7.01
CA HIS A 320 206.48 -98.02 7.44
C HIS A 320 205.94 -96.63 7.82
N SER A 321 206.78 -95.65 8.18
CA SER A 321 206.30 -94.35 8.69
C SER A 321 205.45 -93.57 7.68
N ASN A 322 205.77 -93.62 6.38
CA ASN A 322 205.07 -92.83 5.36
C ASN A 322 203.60 -93.28 5.21
N VAL A 323 203.34 -94.59 5.23
CA VAL A 323 201.98 -95.15 5.14
C VAL A 323 201.14 -94.81 6.38
N HIS A 324 201.74 -94.83 7.58
CA HIS A 324 201.06 -94.43 8.80
C HIS A 324 200.75 -92.92 8.82
N MET A 325 201.69 -92.08 8.40
CA MET A 325 201.49 -90.63 8.34
C MET A 325 200.37 -90.24 7.37
N GLN A 326 200.37 -90.77 6.14
CA GLN A 326 199.28 -90.57 5.17
C GLN A 326 197.91 -91.07 5.70
N THR A 327 197.90 -92.08 6.56
CA THR A 327 196.67 -92.60 7.17
C THR A 327 196.19 -91.70 8.31
N ILE A 328 197.10 -91.14 9.12
CA ILE A 328 196.79 -90.16 10.16
C ILE A 328 196.28 -88.86 9.54
N GLU A 329 196.93 -88.35 8.48
CA GLU A 329 196.48 -87.17 7.74
C GLU A 329 195.06 -87.36 7.19
N ARG A 330 194.79 -88.51 6.55
CA ARG A 330 193.45 -88.85 6.04
C ARG A 330 192.40 -88.86 7.17
N LEU A 331 192.67 -89.55 8.28
CA LEU A 331 191.76 -89.59 9.44
C LEU A 331 191.59 -88.22 10.11
N THR A 332 192.60 -87.36 10.06
CA THR A 332 192.54 -85.99 10.60
C THR A 332 191.67 -85.10 9.71
N ASN A 333 191.82 -85.23 8.39
CA ASN A 333 190.96 -84.54 7.42
C ASN A 333 189.51 -85.04 7.51
N GLU A 334 189.28 -86.36 7.56
CA GLU A 334 187.95 -86.95 7.76
C GLU A 334 187.32 -86.46 9.07
N ARG A 335 188.08 -86.36 10.17
CA ARG A 335 187.63 -85.75 11.43
C ARG A 335 187.25 -84.29 11.23
N ASP A 336 188.06 -83.49 10.56
CA ASP A 336 187.81 -82.05 10.39
C ASP A 336 186.62 -81.78 9.46
N GLU A 337 186.45 -82.59 8.41
CA GLU A 337 185.26 -82.61 7.57
C GLU A 337 184.01 -82.98 8.38
N LEU A 338 184.09 -84.02 9.23
CA LEU A 338 183.00 -84.41 10.13
C LEU A 338 182.71 -83.36 11.21
N MET A 339 183.72 -82.68 11.76
CA MET A 339 183.57 -81.59 12.73
C MET A 339 182.99 -80.33 12.08
N ALA A 340 183.41 -80.01 10.84
CA ALA A 340 182.82 -78.95 10.03
C ALA A 340 181.35 -79.27 9.73
N ALA A 341 181.04 -80.50 9.28
CA ALA A 341 179.67 -80.97 9.05
C ALA A 341 178.82 -80.96 10.33
N LEU A 342 179.37 -81.38 11.48
CA LEU A 342 178.70 -81.28 12.78
C LEU A 342 178.42 -79.83 13.15
N SER A 343 179.37 -78.92 12.91
CA SER A 343 179.21 -77.49 13.19
C SER A 343 178.15 -76.85 12.30
N SER A 344 178.11 -77.19 11.00
CA SER A 344 177.10 -76.68 10.08
C SER A 344 175.71 -77.26 10.38
N VAL A 345 175.61 -78.55 10.74
CA VAL A 345 174.36 -79.15 11.22
C VAL A 345 173.87 -78.49 12.52
N ARG A 346 174.77 -78.13 13.46
CA ARG A 346 174.41 -77.39 14.68
C ARG A 346 173.92 -75.98 14.38
N VAL A 347 174.59 -75.25 13.49
CA VAL A 347 174.13 -73.92 13.04
C VAL A 347 172.77 -74.04 12.37
N ASN A 348 172.62 -74.94 11.38
CA ASN A 348 171.35 -75.21 10.70
C ASN A 348 170.23 -75.56 11.69
N LEU A 349 170.49 -76.42 12.68
CA LEU A 349 169.52 -76.76 13.72
C LEU A 349 169.11 -75.51 14.53
N SER A 350 170.06 -74.68 14.95
CA SER A 350 169.76 -73.45 15.70
C SER A 350 168.98 -72.42 14.86
N GLU A 351 169.28 -72.30 13.56
CA GLU A 351 168.51 -71.45 12.65
C GLU A 351 167.10 -72.01 12.41
N MET A 352 166.93 -73.32 12.28
CA MET A 352 165.61 -73.94 12.14
C MET A 352 164.77 -73.77 13.41
N GLN A 353 165.37 -73.92 14.60
CA GLN A 353 164.74 -73.61 15.88
C GLN A 353 164.34 -72.14 15.98
N GLN A 354 165.18 -71.21 15.52
CA GLN A 354 164.84 -69.78 15.48
C GLN A 354 163.72 -69.49 14.47
N ARG A 355 163.73 -70.12 13.29
CA ARG A 355 162.64 -70.00 12.29
C ARG A 355 161.34 -70.56 12.83
N GLU A 356 161.37 -71.70 13.52
CA GLU A 356 160.22 -72.31 14.19
C GLU A 356 159.68 -71.40 15.30
N SER A 357 160.54 -70.85 16.16
CA SER A 357 160.14 -69.90 17.20
C SER A 357 159.52 -68.61 16.62
N ASN A 358 160.12 -68.06 15.55
CA ASN A 358 159.59 -66.89 14.86
C ASN A 358 158.22 -67.20 14.20
N ALA A 359 158.08 -68.38 13.57
CA ALA A 359 156.82 -68.80 12.96
C ALA A 359 155.74 -69.08 14.01
N TYR A 360 156.10 -69.68 15.14
CA TYR A 360 155.20 -69.89 16.28
C TYR A 360 154.68 -68.56 16.83
N GLU A 361 155.56 -67.59 17.07
CA GLU A 361 155.12 -66.26 17.52
C GLU A 361 154.29 -65.53 16.44
N GLN A 362 154.62 -65.63 15.15
CA GLN A 362 153.78 -65.09 14.08
C GLN A 362 152.38 -65.71 14.05
N VAL A 363 152.26 -67.04 14.18
CA VAL A 363 150.97 -67.74 14.26
C VAL A 363 150.20 -67.31 15.51
N LYS A 364 150.86 -67.21 16.67
CA LYS A 364 150.27 -66.74 17.93
C LYS A 364 149.72 -65.31 17.84
N HIS A 365 150.47 -64.39 17.24
CA HIS A 365 149.99 -63.02 16.98
C HIS A 365 148.84 -63.01 15.97
N ALA A 366 148.92 -63.79 14.89
CA ALA A 366 147.82 -63.89 13.91
C ALA A 366 146.53 -64.45 14.54
N VAL A 367 146.63 -65.51 15.36
CA VAL A 367 145.51 -66.08 16.11
C VAL A 367 144.90 -65.01 17.02
N HIS A 368 145.70 -64.33 17.85
CA HIS A 368 145.22 -63.25 18.73
C HIS A 368 144.45 -62.17 17.95
N MET A 369 145.02 -61.64 16.85
CA MET A 369 144.35 -60.65 16.02
C MET A 369 143.04 -61.17 15.41
N THR A 370 142.98 -62.45 15.00
CA THR A 370 141.73 -63.05 14.52
C THR A 370 140.71 -63.28 15.64
N GLU A 371 141.13 -63.62 16.85
CA GLU A 371 140.26 -63.78 18.02
C GLU A 371 139.68 -62.43 18.44
N GLU A 372 140.49 -61.37 18.49
CA GLU A 372 140.03 -59.99 18.75
C GLU A 372 139.03 -59.53 17.68
N ALA A 373 139.35 -59.70 16.39
CA ALA A 373 138.43 -59.36 15.30
C ALA A 373 137.13 -60.19 15.34
N ASN A 374 137.19 -61.46 15.74
CA ASN A 374 136.02 -62.31 15.92
C ASN A 374 135.18 -61.87 17.14
N LEU A 375 135.81 -61.44 18.23
CA LEU A 375 135.12 -60.89 19.41
C LEU A 375 134.44 -59.56 19.07
N GLU A 376 135.10 -58.66 18.35
CA GLU A 376 134.51 -57.41 17.86
C GLU A 376 133.35 -57.66 16.89
N ARG A 377 133.52 -58.57 15.92
CA ARG A 377 132.45 -59.01 15.02
C ARG A 377 131.26 -59.57 15.80
N THR A 378 131.50 -60.38 16.83
CA THR A 378 130.44 -60.98 17.66
C THR A 378 129.72 -59.92 18.49
N LYS A 379 130.45 -58.97 19.09
CA LYS A 379 129.87 -57.82 19.80
C LYS A 379 128.98 -56.98 18.87
N ALA A 380 129.45 -56.67 17.66
CA ALA A 380 128.68 -55.92 16.66
C ALA A 380 127.44 -56.68 16.19
N LEU A 381 127.52 -58.00 15.98
CA LEU A 381 126.36 -58.83 15.64
C LEU A 381 125.31 -58.84 16.76
N VAL A 382 125.72 -59.01 18.03
CA VAL A 382 124.82 -58.96 19.19
C VAL A 382 124.15 -57.59 19.32
N GLN A 383 124.89 -56.50 19.12
CA GLN A 383 124.33 -55.13 19.11
C GLN A 383 123.32 -54.94 17.97
N CYS A 384 123.64 -55.38 16.75
CA CYS A 384 122.71 -55.35 15.62
C CYS A 384 121.45 -56.19 15.87
N GLU A 385 121.57 -57.37 16.49
CA GLU A 385 120.42 -58.19 16.88
C GLU A 385 119.58 -57.52 17.97
N GLN A 386 120.20 -56.88 18.96
CA GLN A 386 119.48 -56.16 20.01
C GLN A 386 118.70 -54.99 19.41
N LEU A 387 119.34 -54.16 18.58
CA LEU A 387 118.69 -53.05 17.88
C LEU A 387 117.55 -53.57 16.98
N LYS A 388 117.75 -54.68 16.27
CA LYS A 388 116.69 -55.34 15.48
C LYS A 388 115.51 -55.77 16.35
N LYS A 389 115.74 -56.42 17.50
CA LYS A 389 114.71 -56.81 18.47
C LYS A 389 113.99 -55.59 19.06
N GLU A 390 114.68 -54.48 19.31
CA GLU A 390 114.07 -53.23 19.78
C GLU A 390 113.22 -52.54 18.71
N MET A 391 113.66 -52.56 17.45
CA MET A 391 112.88 -52.07 16.32
C MET A 391 111.64 -52.93 16.05
N GLU A 392 111.74 -54.26 16.20
CA GLU A 392 110.60 -55.18 16.11
C GLU A 392 109.58 -54.87 17.22
N ARG A 393 110.00 -54.78 18.48
CA ARG A 393 109.15 -54.37 19.62
C ARG A 393 108.52 -52.99 19.45
N LYS A 394 109.17 -52.06 18.74
CA LYS A 394 108.59 -50.75 18.38
C LYS A 394 107.55 -50.91 17.28
N ARG A 395 107.82 -51.70 16.22
CA ARG A 395 106.87 -51.99 15.14
C ARG A 395 105.61 -52.67 15.67
N GLU A 396 105.73 -53.77 16.41
CA GLU A 396 104.59 -54.48 17.00
C GLU A 396 103.72 -53.57 17.91
N ARG A 397 104.34 -52.61 18.63
CA ARG A 397 103.59 -51.64 19.45
C ARG A 397 102.78 -50.68 18.58
N LEU A 398 103.35 -50.19 17.48
CA LEU A 398 102.65 -49.34 16.52
C LEU A 398 101.57 -50.12 15.76
N GLU A 399 101.83 -51.37 15.40
CA GLU A 399 100.84 -52.26 14.76
C GLU A 399 99.66 -52.58 15.71
N ARG A 400 99.94 -52.83 16.99
CA ARG A 400 98.89 -53.03 18.01
C ARG A 400 98.07 -51.77 18.26
N GLU A 401 98.69 -50.59 18.36
CA GLU A 401 97.94 -49.33 18.48
C GLU A 401 97.13 -49.05 17.21
N LEU A 402 97.70 -49.29 16.02
CA LEU A 402 97.00 -49.12 14.74
C LEU A 402 95.81 -50.08 14.61
N ALA A 403 95.92 -51.32 15.08
CA ALA A 403 94.81 -52.25 15.16
C ALA A 403 93.70 -51.72 16.11
N ILE A 404 94.05 -51.32 17.34
CA ILE A 404 93.11 -50.72 18.30
C ILE A 404 92.41 -49.47 17.71
N GLN A 405 93.12 -48.64 16.95
CA GLN A 405 92.55 -47.46 16.29
C GLN A 405 91.66 -47.82 15.09
N ILE A 406 91.95 -48.91 14.38
CA ILE A 406 91.07 -49.43 13.32
C ILE A 406 89.79 -50.00 13.93
N ASP A 407 89.90 -50.78 15.02
CA ASP A 407 88.76 -51.39 15.69
C ASP A 407 87.84 -50.34 16.30
N LYS A 408 88.38 -49.34 17.03
CA LYS A 408 87.61 -48.18 17.52
C LYS A 408 86.86 -47.46 16.41
N ARG A 409 87.53 -47.19 15.28
CA ARG A 409 86.89 -46.56 14.11
C ARG A 409 85.85 -47.46 13.45
N ALA A 410 85.96 -48.78 13.56
CA ALA A 410 84.95 -49.72 13.08
C ALA A 410 83.72 -49.72 14.00
N GLU A 411 83.92 -49.73 15.32
CA GLU A 411 82.89 -49.59 16.35
C GLU A 411 82.12 -48.26 16.20
N GLU A 412 82.82 -47.13 16.08
CA GLU A 412 82.22 -45.81 15.81
C GLU A 412 81.35 -45.81 14.54
N ARG A 413 81.84 -46.41 13.44
CA ARG A 413 81.08 -46.55 12.19
C ARG A 413 79.87 -47.48 12.32
N GLU A 414 79.93 -48.50 13.17
CA GLU A 414 78.80 -49.39 13.45
C GLU A 414 77.75 -48.67 14.30
N ALA A 415 78.17 -47.97 15.35
CA ALA A 415 77.29 -47.15 16.19
C ALA A 415 76.54 -46.10 15.36
N VAL A 416 77.23 -45.35 14.49
CA VAL A 416 76.59 -44.38 13.57
C VAL A 416 75.62 -45.07 12.60
N ARG A 417 75.97 -46.26 12.06
CA ARG A 417 75.07 -47.00 11.16
C ARG A 417 73.81 -47.50 11.87
N GLU A 418 73.92 -47.97 13.11
CA GLU A 418 72.77 -48.41 13.89
C GLU A 418 71.91 -47.22 14.36
N GLU A 419 72.48 -46.06 14.71
CA GLU A 419 71.68 -44.84 14.96
C GLU A 419 70.95 -44.37 13.69
N MET A 420 71.63 -44.27 12.54
CA MET A 420 70.98 -43.92 11.26
C MET A 420 69.88 -44.93 10.87
N LYS A 421 70.05 -46.21 11.24
CA LYS A 421 69.04 -47.26 11.03
C LYS A 421 67.84 -47.07 11.96
N LYS A 422 68.04 -46.78 13.24
CA LYS A 422 66.96 -46.40 14.17
C LYS A 422 66.21 -45.17 13.69
N GLU A 423 66.91 -44.11 13.27
CA GLU A 423 66.29 -42.91 12.70
C GLU A 423 65.45 -43.24 11.46
N LYS A 424 65.98 -44.07 10.54
CA LYS A 424 65.23 -44.53 9.36
C LYS A 424 63.99 -45.35 9.73
N GLU A 425 64.10 -46.25 10.71
CA GLU A 425 62.97 -47.06 11.21
C GLU A 425 61.91 -46.17 11.89
N ASN A 426 62.33 -45.21 12.71
CA ASN A 426 61.48 -44.21 13.34
C ASN A 426 60.74 -43.36 12.29
N LEU A 427 61.45 -42.80 11.30
CA LEU A 427 60.87 -42.05 10.19
C LEU A 427 59.92 -42.91 9.35
N SER A 428 60.26 -44.18 9.09
CA SER A 428 59.37 -45.12 8.40
C SER A 428 58.08 -45.37 9.19
N SER A 429 58.17 -45.52 10.51
CA SER A 429 57.00 -45.71 11.37
C SER A 429 56.11 -44.45 11.41
N LEU A 430 56.73 -43.27 11.45
CA LEU A 430 56.02 -41.99 11.38
C LEU A 430 55.30 -41.83 10.04
N VAL A 431 55.98 -42.07 8.92
CA VAL A 431 55.39 -42.03 7.57
C VAL A 431 54.23 -43.02 7.44
N MET A 432 54.35 -44.24 7.99
CA MET A 432 53.24 -45.20 8.03
C MET A 432 52.05 -44.68 8.84
N SER A 433 52.28 -44.11 10.03
CA SER A 433 51.20 -43.56 10.87
C SER A 433 50.51 -42.36 10.20
N LEU A 434 51.26 -41.47 9.56
CA LEU A 434 50.74 -40.34 8.80
C LEU A 434 49.95 -40.81 7.58
N SER A 435 50.44 -41.83 6.86
CA SER A 435 49.73 -42.42 5.72
C SER A 435 48.39 -43.05 6.15
N GLN A 436 48.36 -43.74 7.30
CA GLN A 436 47.14 -44.29 7.86
C GLN A 436 46.16 -43.19 8.31
N ASN A 437 46.66 -42.09 8.88
CA ASN A 437 45.84 -40.93 9.23
C ASN A 437 45.26 -40.25 7.98
N VAL A 438 46.04 -40.07 6.92
CA VAL A 438 45.58 -39.54 5.62
C VAL A 438 44.47 -40.43 5.05
N ALA A 439 44.67 -41.75 4.94
CA ALA A 439 43.64 -42.66 4.46
C ALA A 439 42.36 -42.66 5.32
N SER A 440 42.49 -42.47 6.64
CA SER A 440 41.36 -42.31 7.56
C SER A 440 40.59 -41.00 7.35
N LEU A 441 41.30 -39.90 7.06
CA LEU A 441 40.73 -38.59 6.76
C LEU A 441 40.07 -38.56 5.37
N GLU A 442 40.71 -39.13 4.35
CA GLU A 442 40.13 -39.34 3.02
C GLU A 442 38.82 -40.15 3.12
N GLY A 443 38.83 -41.26 3.87
CA GLY A 443 37.63 -42.05 4.14
C GLY A 443 36.56 -41.33 4.99
N GLN A 444 36.89 -40.26 5.71
CA GLN A 444 35.92 -39.38 6.37
C GLN A 444 35.35 -38.35 5.38
N VAL A 445 36.21 -37.72 4.57
CA VAL A 445 35.80 -36.79 3.50
C VAL A 445 34.84 -37.50 2.54
N ASP A 446 35.16 -38.71 2.09
CA ASP A 446 34.30 -39.50 1.19
C ASP A 446 32.94 -39.87 1.81
N ARG A 447 32.86 -40.04 3.14
CA ARG A 447 31.59 -40.26 3.83
C ARG A 447 30.77 -38.97 3.87
N ILE A 448 31.41 -37.86 4.27
CA ILE A 448 30.76 -36.54 4.36
C ILE A 448 30.32 -36.04 2.98
N THR A 449 31.06 -36.29 1.90
CA THR A 449 30.65 -35.93 0.53
C THR A 449 29.45 -36.76 0.08
N ARG A 450 29.43 -38.08 0.35
CA ARG A 450 28.26 -38.94 0.08
C ARG A 450 27.02 -38.49 0.87
N GLU A 451 27.17 -38.16 2.15
CA GLU A 451 26.09 -37.63 2.99
C GLU A 451 25.60 -36.26 2.50
N LYS A 452 26.52 -35.34 2.15
CA LYS A 452 26.21 -34.03 1.55
C LYS A 452 25.40 -34.18 0.25
N ILE A 453 25.79 -35.11 -0.64
CA ILE A 453 25.07 -35.38 -1.89
C ILE A 453 23.68 -35.95 -1.59
N SER A 454 23.55 -36.90 -0.65
CA SER A 454 22.25 -37.43 -0.22
C SER A 454 21.32 -36.34 0.33
N LEU A 455 21.83 -35.46 1.19
CA LEU A 455 21.09 -34.33 1.75
C LEU A 455 20.74 -33.28 0.69
N ALA A 456 21.63 -33.02 -0.28
CA ALA A 456 21.35 -32.13 -1.40
C ALA A 456 20.21 -32.67 -2.28
N ASN A 457 20.24 -33.97 -2.60
CA ASN A 457 19.17 -34.63 -3.37
C ASN A 457 17.82 -34.61 -2.61
N GLN A 458 17.84 -34.84 -1.29
CA GLN A 458 16.63 -34.72 -0.45
C GLN A 458 16.09 -33.28 -0.41
N LEU A 459 16.97 -32.28 -0.37
CA LEU A 459 16.58 -30.87 -0.42
C LEU A 459 15.99 -30.49 -1.78
N GLU A 460 16.60 -30.94 -2.89
CA GLU A 460 16.11 -30.70 -4.24
C GLU A 460 14.73 -31.35 -4.45
N GLU A 461 14.53 -32.57 -3.94
CA GLU A 461 13.24 -33.26 -3.98
C GLU A 461 12.17 -32.52 -3.15
N ALA A 462 12.50 -32.06 -1.93
CA ALA A 462 11.60 -31.24 -1.12
C ALA A 462 11.30 -29.87 -1.79
N GLN A 463 12.25 -29.28 -2.51
CA GLN A 463 12.04 -28.06 -3.29
C GLN A 463 11.11 -28.29 -4.48
N LYS A 464 11.27 -29.39 -5.23
CA LYS A 464 10.35 -29.81 -6.31
C LYS A 464 8.94 -30.03 -5.77
N GLN A 465 8.81 -30.73 -4.64
CA GLN A 465 7.53 -30.94 -3.99
C GLN A 465 6.88 -29.61 -3.58
N ASN A 466 7.62 -28.68 -2.95
CA ASN A 466 7.10 -27.36 -2.61
C ASN A 466 6.67 -26.56 -3.86
N ALA A 467 7.44 -26.59 -4.95
CA ALA A 467 7.07 -25.95 -6.20
C ALA A 467 5.78 -26.52 -6.80
N CYS A 468 5.59 -27.85 -6.75
CA CYS A 468 4.32 -28.49 -7.12
C CYS A 468 3.15 -28.01 -6.25
N HIS A 469 3.32 -27.97 -4.92
CA HIS A 469 2.29 -27.46 -4.00
C HIS A 469 1.97 -25.98 -4.26
N ASP A 470 2.95 -25.11 -4.52
CA ASP A 470 2.69 -23.70 -4.87
C ASP A 470 1.93 -23.59 -6.20
N ILE A 471 2.19 -24.45 -7.20
CA ILE A 471 1.40 -24.52 -8.43
C ILE A 471 -0.05 -24.95 -8.14
N GLU A 472 -0.26 -25.94 -7.27
CA GLU A 472 -1.60 -26.38 -6.86
C GLU A 472 -2.35 -25.32 -6.07
N ILE A 473 -1.71 -24.68 -5.09
CA ILE A 473 -2.25 -23.55 -4.34
C ILE A 473 -2.63 -22.41 -5.30
N ASN A 474 -1.77 -22.08 -6.28
CA ASN A 474 -2.09 -21.05 -7.27
C ASN A 474 -3.28 -21.42 -8.17
N LYS A 475 -3.43 -22.70 -8.56
CA LYS A 475 -4.63 -23.19 -9.27
C LYS A 475 -5.88 -23.05 -8.41
N VAL A 476 -5.86 -23.52 -7.16
CA VAL A 476 -7.00 -23.42 -6.23
C VAL A 476 -7.34 -21.96 -5.91
N CYS A 477 -6.35 -21.10 -5.67
CA CYS A 477 -6.57 -19.66 -5.49
C CYS A 477 -7.07 -18.98 -6.78
N GLY A 478 -6.72 -19.49 -7.97
CA GLY A 478 -7.32 -19.07 -9.24
C GLY A 478 -8.80 -19.41 -9.29
N GLU A 479 -9.15 -20.68 -9.02
CA GLU A 479 -10.52 -21.19 -9.02
C GLU A 479 -11.39 -20.49 -7.97
N VAL A 480 -10.93 -20.33 -6.73
CA VAL A 480 -11.65 -19.61 -5.67
C VAL A 480 -11.89 -18.14 -6.05
N ARG A 481 -10.91 -17.47 -6.69
CA ARG A 481 -11.11 -16.10 -7.21
C ARG A 481 -12.13 -16.05 -8.35
N TYR A 482 -12.12 -17.04 -9.25
CA TYR A 482 -13.11 -17.16 -10.31
C TYR A 482 -14.52 -17.36 -9.74
N GLN A 483 -14.69 -18.32 -8.81
CA GLN A 483 -15.96 -18.58 -8.13
C GLN A 483 -16.46 -17.36 -7.35
N LEU A 484 -15.58 -16.67 -6.62
CA LEU A 484 -15.92 -15.44 -5.89
C LEU A 484 -16.40 -14.33 -6.84
N ASN A 485 -15.69 -14.09 -7.95
CA ASN A 485 -16.08 -13.10 -8.94
C ASN A 485 -17.41 -13.45 -9.61
N HIS A 486 -17.63 -14.71 -9.96
CA HIS A 486 -18.89 -15.20 -10.51
C HIS A 486 -20.06 -15.09 -9.52
N ALA A 487 -19.84 -15.41 -8.24
CA ALA A 487 -20.83 -15.20 -7.17
C ALA A 487 -21.14 -13.71 -6.95
N LYS A 488 -20.11 -12.85 -6.99
CA LYS A 488 -20.27 -11.40 -6.91
C LYS A 488 -21.09 -10.84 -8.08
N MET A 489 -20.80 -11.27 -9.31
CA MET A 489 -21.60 -10.88 -10.50
C MET A 489 -23.07 -11.30 -10.35
N LYS A 490 -23.34 -12.53 -9.87
CA LYS A 490 -24.71 -13.00 -9.61
C LYS A 490 -25.43 -12.20 -8.52
N LYS A 491 -24.73 -11.85 -7.44
CA LYS A 491 -25.24 -10.97 -6.38
C LYS A 491 -25.57 -9.58 -6.94
N ASP A 492 -24.65 -8.97 -7.68
CA ASP A 492 -24.79 -7.60 -8.18
C ASP A 492 -25.93 -7.49 -9.23
N GLU A 493 -26.16 -8.55 -10.03
CA GLU A 493 -27.32 -8.66 -10.93
C GLU A 493 -28.63 -8.85 -10.15
N ALA A 494 -28.69 -9.75 -9.16
CA ALA A 494 -29.88 -9.91 -8.31
C ALA A 494 -30.21 -8.62 -7.51
N GLU A 495 -29.20 -7.86 -7.08
CA GLU A 495 -29.37 -6.55 -6.47
C GLU A 495 -29.85 -5.48 -7.47
N LYS A 496 -29.52 -5.61 -8.76
CA LYS A 496 -30.06 -4.78 -9.84
C LYS A 496 -31.53 -5.11 -10.11
N GLU A 497 -31.86 -6.40 -10.29
CA GLU A 497 -33.24 -6.86 -10.43
C GLU A 497 -34.12 -6.41 -9.25
N HIS A 498 -33.67 -6.61 -8.01
CA HIS A 498 -34.38 -6.16 -6.81
C HIS A 498 -34.55 -4.64 -6.73
N ARG A 499 -33.57 -3.84 -7.19
CA ARG A 499 -33.73 -2.38 -7.34
C ARG A 499 -34.78 -2.03 -8.39
N GLU A 500 -34.79 -2.72 -9.53
CA GLU A 500 -35.80 -2.52 -10.58
C GLU A 500 -37.21 -2.90 -10.09
N TYR A 501 -37.37 -4.01 -9.38
CA TYR A 501 -38.64 -4.40 -8.74
C TYR A 501 -39.09 -3.34 -7.73
N ARG A 502 -38.21 -2.87 -6.83
CA ARG A 502 -38.54 -1.79 -5.90
C ARG A 502 -39.02 -0.51 -6.62
N ILE A 503 -38.34 -0.11 -7.70
CA ILE A 503 -38.74 1.07 -8.49
C ILE A 503 -40.10 0.84 -9.16
N LYS A 504 -40.38 -0.36 -9.70
CA LYS A 504 -41.69 -0.71 -10.28
C LYS A 504 -42.79 -0.63 -9.21
N THR A 505 -42.61 -1.27 -8.06
CA THR A 505 -43.58 -1.23 -6.95
C THR A 505 -43.81 0.18 -6.41
N VAL A 506 -42.76 1.01 -6.29
CA VAL A 506 -42.93 2.42 -5.87
C VAL A 506 -43.77 3.19 -6.90
N ARG A 507 -43.51 3.03 -8.20
CA ARG A 507 -44.33 3.66 -9.26
C ARG A 507 -45.77 3.16 -9.27
N GLU A 508 -46.00 1.88 -9.05
CA GLU A 508 -47.35 1.31 -8.92
C GLU A 508 -48.09 1.89 -7.72
N LEU A 509 -47.42 2.06 -6.57
CA LEU A 509 -47.97 2.72 -5.39
C LEU A 509 -48.23 4.21 -5.62
N GLU A 510 -47.34 4.93 -6.33
CA GLU A 510 -47.56 6.32 -6.74
C GLU A 510 -48.80 6.47 -7.62
N ILE A 511 -48.97 5.60 -8.63
CA ILE A 511 -50.16 5.57 -9.49
C ILE A 511 -51.42 5.28 -8.67
N LYS A 512 -51.36 4.31 -7.75
CA LYS A 512 -52.50 3.97 -6.87
C LYS A 512 -52.83 5.10 -5.89
N ASN A 513 -51.84 5.82 -5.36
CA ASN A 513 -52.07 7.01 -4.55
C ASN A 513 -52.71 8.13 -5.36
N GLN A 514 -52.26 8.40 -6.59
CA GLN A 514 -52.90 9.37 -7.49
C GLN A 514 -54.35 8.98 -7.85
N GLU A 515 -54.65 7.69 -7.94
CA GLU A 515 -56.02 7.19 -8.14
C GLU A 515 -56.88 7.38 -6.88
N ILE A 516 -56.33 7.10 -5.69
CA ILE A 516 -56.98 7.37 -4.40
C ILE A 516 -57.25 8.87 -4.23
N GLU A 517 -56.28 9.74 -4.53
CA GLU A 517 -56.43 11.20 -4.45
C GLU A 517 -57.55 11.71 -5.37
N LYS A 518 -57.62 11.21 -6.62
CA LYS A 518 -58.72 11.53 -7.56
C LYS A 518 -60.08 11.09 -6.99
N LEU A 519 -60.19 9.83 -6.56
CA LEU A 519 -61.41 9.30 -5.97
C LEU A 519 -61.81 10.05 -4.69
N GLN A 520 -60.85 10.54 -3.91
CA GLN A 520 -61.08 11.33 -2.71
C GLN A 520 -61.57 12.74 -3.04
N VAL A 521 -61.07 13.36 -4.12
CA VAL A 521 -61.61 14.62 -4.66
C VAL A 521 -63.05 14.41 -5.15
N GLU A 522 -63.30 13.41 -5.99
CA GLU A 522 -64.64 13.08 -6.50
C GLU A 522 -65.62 12.79 -5.34
N LEU A 523 -65.22 12.00 -4.34
CA LEU A 523 -66.01 11.73 -3.14
C LEU A 523 -66.33 13.01 -2.37
N ASN A 524 -65.39 13.94 -2.25
CA ASN A 524 -65.61 15.22 -1.58
C ASN A 524 -66.53 16.13 -2.40
N GLU A 525 -66.48 16.12 -3.73
CA GLU A 525 -67.47 16.79 -4.57
C GLU A 525 -68.87 16.19 -4.40
N TYR A 526 -69.00 14.87 -4.36
CA TYR A 526 -70.30 14.21 -4.10
C TYR A 526 -70.83 14.53 -2.70
N LYS A 527 -69.97 14.56 -1.67
CA LYS A 527 -70.34 15.03 -0.32
C LYS A 527 -70.83 16.47 -0.35
N LEU A 528 -70.10 17.38 -0.98
CA LEU A 528 -70.49 18.79 -1.07
C LEU A 528 -71.82 18.98 -1.83
N ARG A 529 -72.02 18.25 -2.94
CA ARG A 529 -73.31 18.22 -3.67
C ARG A 529 -74.45 17.69 -2.80
N LEU A 530 -74.18 16.65 -2.00
CA LEU A 530 -75.17 16.07 -1.08
C LEU A 530 -75.48 17.02 0.08
N GLU A 531 -74.48 17.65 0.69
CA GLU A 531 -74.63 18.67 1.73
C GLU A 531 -75.43 19.88 1.21
N GLN A 532 -75.13 20.34 -0.01
CA GLN A 532 -75.89 21.39 -0.68
C GLN A 532 -77.36 20.98 -0.88
N ALA A 533 -77.62 19.77 -1.40
CA ALA A 533 -78.98 19.25 -1.57
C ALA A 533 -79.72 19.03 -0.22
N LEU A 534 -79.01 18.64 0.84
CA LEU A 534 -79.56 18.56 2.19
C LEU A 534 -79.90 19.96 2.74
N GLN A 535 -79.06 20.96 2.48
CA GLN A 535 -79.34 22.36 2.84
C GLN A 535 -80.50 22.94 2.03
N ASP A 536 -80.62 22.60 0.75
CA ASP A 536 -81.70 23.05 -0.13
C ASP A 536 -83.04 22.39 0.25
N THR A 537 -83.03 21.10 0.57
CA THR A 537 -84.21 20.42 1.12
C THR A 537 -84.55 20.87 2.54
N ALA A 538 -83.58 21.28 3.36
CA ALA A 538 -83.83 21.93 4.64
C ALA A 538 -84.49 23.32 4.45
N ARG A 539 -83.98 24.14 3.53
CA ARG A 539 -84.59 25.44 3.16
C ARG A 539 -86.02 25.27 2.63
N ALA A 540 -86.23 24.32 1.70
CA ALA A 540 -87.56 24.00 1.19
C ALA A 540 -88.51 23.49 2.30
N LYS A 541 -88.02 22.69 3.26
CA LYS A 541 -88.81 22.30 4.45
C LYS A 541 -89.15 23.49 5.33
N GLU A 542 -88.22 24.42 5.54
CA GLU A 542 -88.47 25.66 6.30
C GLU A 542 -89.48 26.57 5.59
N GLU A 543 -89.43 26.66 4.26
CA GLU A 543 -90.43 27.34 3.44
C GLU A 543 -91.80 26.65 3.51
N CYS A 544 -91.86 25.32 3.42
CA CYS A 544 -93.09 24.55 3.64
C CYS A 544 -93.67 24.76 5.05
N LEU A 545 -92.82 24.84 6.09
CA LEU A 545 -93.25 25.16 7.45
C LEU A 545 -93.81 26.59 7.52
N LYS A 546 -93.13 27.59 6.94
CA LYS A 546 -93.63 28.98 6.85
C LYS A 546 -94.96 29.06 6.09
N GLN A 547 -95.10 28.34 4.99
CA GLN A 547 -96.36 28.23 4.24
C GLN A 547 -97.45 27.54 5.07
N THR A 548 -97.11 26.51 5.84
CA THR A 548 -98.05 25.81 6.74
C THR A 548 -98.48 26.71 7.91
N GLU A 549 -97.57 27.52 8.46
CA GLU A 549 -97.92 28.55 9.46
C GLU A 549 -98.82 29.64 8.88
N LEU A 550 -98.55 30.10 7.65
CA LEU A 550 -99.39 31.08 6.95
C LEU A 550 -100.76 30.49 6.61
N LEU A 551 -100.82 29.21 6.19
CA LEU A 551 -102.04 28.46 6.01
C LEU A 551 -102.82 28.39 7.33
N GLY A 552 -102.20 27.96 8.44
CA GLY A 552 -102.84 27.91 9.75
C GLY A 552 -103.33 29.28 10.25
N LYS A 553 -102.60 30.37 9.97
CA LYS A 553 -103.04 31.75 10.23
C LYS A 553 -104.27 32.11 9.37
N ALA A 554 -104.28 31.76 8.09
CA ALA A 554 -105.40 31.99 7.18
C ALA A 554 -106.64 31.12 7.53
N GLU A 555 -106.45 29.86 7.91
CA GLU A 555 -107.48 28.94 8.38
C GLU A 555 -108.09 29.42 9.70
N HIS A 556 -107.27 29.94 10.62
CA HIS A 556 -107.75 30.57 11.85
C HIS A 556 -108.55 31.84 11.56
N GLN A 557 -108.07 32.73 10.66
CA GLN A 557 -108.82 33.89 10.21
C GLN A 557 -110.14 33.51 9.52
N LEU A 558 -110.14 32.44 8.71
CA LEU A 558 -111.34 31.86 8.08
C LEU A 558 -112.31 31.30 9.13
N HIS A 559 -111.81 30.68 10.20
CA HIS A 559 -112.63 30.20 11.29
C HIS A 559 -113.25 31.35 12.09
N LEU A 560 -112.50 32.43 12.35
CA LEU A 560 -113.03 33.66 12.95
C LEU A 560 -114.11 34.30 12.06
N THR A 561 -113.88 34.44 10.76
CA THR A 561 -114.92 34.95 9.83
C THR A 561 -116.11 34.01 9.68
N ARG A 562 -115.94 32.69 9.85
CA ARG A 562 -117.07 31.74 9.95
C ARG A 562 -117.87 31.94 11.23
N LEU A 563 -117.22 32.11 12.38
CA LEU A 563 -117.86 32.44 13.64
C LEU A 563 -118.60 33.80 13.56
N GLU A 564 -117.99 34.82 12.99
CA GLU A 564 -118.63 36.12 12.73
C GLU A 564 -119.84 35.96 11.81
N LYS A 565 -119.72 35.21 10.71
CA LYS A 565 -120.83 34.89 9.81
C LYS A 565 -121.94 34.15 10.54
N GLU A 566 -121.64 33.15 11.36
CA GLU A 566 -122.61 32.38 12.13
C GLU A 566 -123.30 33.26 13.18
N ASN A 567 -122.57 34.19 13.80
CA ASN A 567 -123.12 35.16 14.75
C ASN A 567 -124.06 36.16 14.06
N ILE A 568 -123.66 36.66 12.87
CA ILE A 568 -124.50 37.49 11.98
C ILE A 568 -125.73 36.69 11.48
N GLN A 569 -125.58 35.41 11.17
CA GLN A 569 -126.67 34.54 10.72
C GLN A 569 -127.63 34.20 11.88
N HIS A 570 -127.13 34.09 13.11
CA HIS A 570 -127.93 34.01 14.33
C HIS A 570 -128.65 35.32 14.64
N SER A 571 -128.01 36.49 14.48
CA SER A 571 -128.68 37.78 14.65
C SER A 571 -129.76 37.99 13.59
N PHE A 572 -129.50 37.65 12.31
CA PHE A 572 -130.53 37.66 11.27
C PHE A 572 -131.63 36.63 11.52
N SER A 573 -131.33 35.44 12.07
CA SER A 573 -132.37 34.47 12.45
C SER A 573 -133.26 35.00 13.59
N ASN A 574 -132.67 35.70 14.56
CA ASN A 574 -133.40 36.31 15.67
C ASN A 574 -134.19 37.54 15.22
N GLU A 575 -133.66 38.40 14.35
CA GLU A 575 -134.41 39.47 13.69
C GLU A 575 -135.54 38.93 12.80
N ALA A 576 -135.30 37.84 12.05
CA ALA A 576 -136.32 37.21 11.25
C ALA A 576 -137.44 36.62 12.13
N LYS A 577 -137.12 36.02 13.27
CA LYS A 577 -138.10 35.54 14.25
C LYS A 577 -138.87 36.67 14.92
N THR A 578 -138.22 37.77 15.32
CA THR A 578 -138.93 38.92 15.92
C THR A 578 -139.76 39.68 14.90
N ARG A 579 -139.29 39.85 13.65
CA ARG A 579 -140.10 40.40 12.56
C ARG A 579 -141.24 39.46 12.15
N ALA A 580 -141.05 38.14 12.17
CA ALA A 580 -142.13 37.17 11.92
C ALA A 580 -143.20 37.23 13.01
N LEU A 581 -142.81 37.34 14.29
CA LEU A 581 -143.75 37.54 15.40
C LEU A 581 -144.47 38.89 15.31
N GLN A 582 -143.78 39.98 14.95
CA GLN A 582 -144.43 41.28 14.71
C GLN A 582 -145.34 41.28 13.48
N ALA A 583 -144.99 40.52 12.43
CA ALA A 583 -145.83 40.34 11.25
C ALA A 583 -147.07 39.52 11.60
N GLN A 584 -146.92 38.41 12.32
CA GLN A 584 -148.02 37.57 12.80
C GLN A 584 -148.94 38.32 13.78
N GLN A 585 -148.39 39.16 14.66
CA GLN A 585 -149.20 40.04 15.53
C GLN A 585 -149.96 41.08 14.71
N ARG A 586 -149.30 41.75 13.73
CA ARG A 586 -150.01 42.64 12.80
C ARG A 586 -151.06 41.92 11.97
N GLU A 587 -150.80 40.69 11.55
CA GLU A 587 -151.73 39.88 10.75
C GLU A 587 -152.93 39.41 11.61
N GLN A 588 -152.72 39.11 12.89
CA GLN A 588 -153.80 38.86 13.86
C GLN A 588 -154.60 40.13 14.18
N GLU A 589 -153.95 41.27 14.37
CA GLU A 589 -154.62 42.57 14.56
C GLU A 589 -155.40 43.00 13.31
N LEU A 590 -154.85 42.75 12.11
CA LEU A 590 -155.50 43.03 10.84
C LEU A 590 -156.62 42.05 10.53
N THR A 591 -156.50 40.76 10.84
CA THR A 591 -157.61 39.81 10.68
C THR A 591 -158.70 40.02 11.72
N GLN A 592 -158.39 40.42 12.96
CA GLN A 592 -159.41 40.86 13.92
C GLN A 592 -160.09 42.16 13.46
N LYS A 593 -159.33 43.16 12.97
CA LYS A 593 -159.92 44.38 12.38
C LYS A 593 -160.72 44.09 11.12
N MET A 594 -160.27 43.15 10.29
CA MET A 594 -160.96 42.75 9.07
C MET A 594 -162.27 42.04 9.43
N GLN A 595 -162.26 41.06 10.33
CA GLN A 595 -163.48 40.42 10.85
C GLN A 595 -164.41 41.41 11.57
N GLN A 596 -163.87 42.43 12.24
CA GLN A 596 -164.66 43.49 12.87
C GLN A 596 -165.25 44.47 11.84
N MET A 597 -164.49 44.80 10.78
CA MET A 597 -164.94 45.61 9.64
C MET A 597 -165.89 44.83 8.71
N GLU A 598 -165.74 43.51 8.59
CA GLU A 598 -166.62 42.60 7.86
C GLU A 598 -167.91 42.42 8.65
N ALA A 599 -167.87 42.16 9.96
CA ALA A 599 -169.07 42.12 10.79
C ALA A 599 -169.77 43.49 10.92
N GLN A 600 -169.04 44.60 10.76
CA GLN A 600 -169.64 45.93 10.60
C GLN A 600 -170.19 46.14 9.19
N HIS A 601 -169.48 45.69 8.15
CA HIS A 601 -169.96 45.77 6.77
C HIS A 601 -171.19 44.92 6.57
N ASP A 602 -171.22 43.65 6.99
CA ASP A 602 -172.40 42.78 6.95
C ASP A 602 -173.57 43.37 7.74
N LYS A 603 -173.34 44.06 8.87
CA LYS A 603 -174.41 44.81 9.55
C LYS A 603 -174.90 45.98 8.69
N THR A 604 -174.01 46.82 8.18
CA THR A 604 -174.40 47.92 7.30
C THR A 604 -174.99 47.45 5.97
N VAL A 605 -174.62 46.28 5.46
CA VAL A 605 -175.13 45.69 4.22
C VAL A 605 -176.49 45.07 4.49
N ASN A 606 -176.71 44.36 5.60
CA ASN A 606 -178.06 43.92 5.98
C ASN A 606 -178.98 45.10 6.33
N GLU A 607 -178.46 46.18 6.94
CA GLU A 607 -179.18 47.45 7.14
C GLU A 607 -179.45 48.17 5.81
N LEU A 608 -178.50 48.18 4.87
CA LEU A 608 -178.66 48.77 3.54
C LEU A 608 -179.53 47.91 2.62
N ASP A 609 -179.58 46.59 2.78
CA ASP A 609 -180.41 45.66 2.00
C ASP A 609 -181.83 45.58 2.57
N SER A 610 -182.01 45.75 3.88
CA SER A 610 -183.34 46.00 4.47
C SER A 610 -183.83 47.41 4.18
N LEU A 611 -182.95 48.42 4.15
CA LEU A 611 -183.27 49.76 3.63
C LEU A 611 -183.56 49.73 2.13
N LEU A 612 -182.80 49.02 1.30
CA LEU A 612 -183.05 48.86 -0.14
C LEU A 612 -184.30 48.04 -0.41
N SER A 613 -184.60 47.02 0.40
CA SER A 613 -185.85 46.26 0.28
C SER A 613 -187.04 47.12 0.71
N SER A 614 -186.91 47.93 1.77
CA SER A 614 -187.94 48.88 2.19
C SER A 614 -188.10 50.02 1.17
N GLN A 615 -187.00 50.56 0.62
CA GLN A 615 -186.99 51.61 -0.39
C GLN A 615 -187.44 51.08 -1.74
N ASN A 616 -187.19 49.82 -2.11
CA ASN A 616 -187.73 49.20 -3.32
C ASN A 616 -189.21 48.86 -3.16
N ALA A 617 -189.67 48.48 -1.96
CA ALA A 617 -191.10 48.34 -1.66
C ALA A 617 -191.81 49.71 -1.67
N LEU A 618 -191.15 50.76 -1.16
CA LEU A 618 -191.66 52.14 -1.16
C LEU A 618 -191.55 52.78 -2.55
N LEU A 619 -190.54 52.43 -3.37
CA LEU A 619 -190.43 52.77 -4.79
C LEU A 619 -191.44 52.00 -5.64
N SER A 620 -191.80 50.77 -5.28
CA SER A 620 -192.87 50.04 -5.95
C SER A 620 -194.22 50.66 -5.61
N LYS A 621 -194.48 51.00 -4.34
CA LYS A 621 -195.65 51.79 -3.93
C LYS A 621 -195.67 53.18 -4.55
N LEU A 622 -194.54 53.89 -4.62
CA LEU A 622 -194.43 55.17 -5.32
C LEU A 622 -194.55 55.02 -6.84
N LYS A 623 -194.12 53.91 -7.45
CA LYS A 623 -194.36 53.65 -8.88
C LYS A 623 -195.83 53.31 -9.11
N GLU A 624 -196.50 52.60 -8.22
CA GLU A 624 -197.94 52.34 -8.28
C GLU A 624 -198.77 53.60 -8.01
N GLU A 625 -198.36 54.44 -7.06
CA GLU A 625 -198.97 55.76 -6.81
C GLU A 625 -198.64 56.74 -7.93
N CYS A 626 -197.44 56.77 -8.51
CA CYS A 626 -197.14 57.56 -9.69
C CYS A 626 -197.84 57.02 -10.95
N CYS A 627 -198.06 55.72 -11.10
CA CYS A 627 -198.85 55.15 -12.20
C CYS A 627 -200.35 55.37 -12.02
N THR A 628 -200.86 55.41 -10.79
CA THR A 628 -202.27 55.75 -10.52
C THR A 628 -202.52 57.25 -10.48
N LEU A 629 -201.54 58.09 -10.09
CA LEU A 629 -201.57 59.53 -10.35
C LEU A 629 -201.40 59.82 -11.83
N ALA A 630 -200.55 59.11 -12.58
CA ALA A 630 -200.44 59.27 -14.02
C ALA A 630 -201.76 58.91 -14.71
N LYS A 631 -202.37 57.77 -14.37
CA LYS A 631 -203.71 57.43 -14.86
C LYS A 631 -204.79 58.42 -14.43
N LYS A 632 -204.79 58.90 -13.18
CA LYS A 632 -205.72 59.96 -12.73
C LYS A 632 -205.45 61.31 -13.41
N LEU A 633 -204.21 61.62 -13.77
CA LEU A 633 -203.83 62.81 -14.53
C LEU A 633 -204.20 62.63 -16.00
N GLU A 634 -204.08 61.44 -16.58
CA GLU A 634 -204.59 61.10 -17.91
C GLU A 634 -206.12 61.22 -17.92
N ASP A 635 -206.84 60.55 -17.01
CA ASP A 635 -208.30 60.67 -16.84
C ASP A 635 -208.74 62.14 -16.62
N MET A 636 -208.02 62.92 -15.81
CA MET A 636 -208.32 64.34 -15.58
C MET A 636 -207.91 65.23 -16.74
N THR A 637 -206.85 64.93 -17.50
CA THR A 637 -206.49 65.68 -18.71
C THR A 637 -207.39 65.33 -19.88
N GLU A 638 -207.90 64.11 -19.96
CA GLU A 638 -208.89 63.68 -20.94
C GLU A 638 -210.27 64.27 -20.61
N LYS A 639 -210.65 64.33 -19.32
CA LYS A 639 -211.78 65.17 -18.85
C LYS A 639 -211.58 66.63 -19.19
N ASN A 640 -210.48 67.25 -18.77
CA ASN A 640 -210.19 68.66 -19.05
C ASN A 640 -210.14 68.92 -20.57
N ARG A 641 -209.70 67.97 -21.39
CA ARG A 641 -209.73 68.06 -22.85
C ARG A 641 -211.15 67.95 -23.40
N SER A 642 -212.02 67.15 -22.79
CA SER A 642 -213.45 67.09 -23.13
C SER A 642 -214.22 68.34 -22.68
N GLU A 643 -213.89 68.90 -21.50
CA GLU A 643 -214.46 70.15 -20.98
C GLU A 643 -213.93 71.36 -21.76
N VAL A 644 -212.64 71.41 -22.11
CA VAL A 644 -212.10 72.40 -23.05
C VAL A 644 -212.75 72.26 -24.42
N SER A 645 -213.02 71.03 -24.90
CA SER A 645 -213.72 70.83 -26.18
C SER A 645 -215.16 71.34 -26.13
N GLN A 646 -215.88 71.12 -25.02
CA GLN A 646 -217.20 71.69 -24.78
C GLN A 646 -217.14 73.22 -24.67
N LEU A 647 -216.18 73.78 -23.93
CA LEU A 647 -215.98 75.22 -23.78
C LEU A 647 -215.49 75.89 -25.07
N THR A 648 -214.77 75.21 -25.96
CA THR A 648 -214.50 75.71 -27.31
C THR A 648 -215.75 75.67 -28.17
N GLN A 649 -216.59 74.65 -28.06
CA GLN A 649 -217.86 74.56 -28.80
C GLN A 649 -218.89 75.60 -28.30
N GLU A 650 -218.91 75.90 -27.00
CA GLU A 650 -219.66 77.01 -26.42
C GLU A 650 -219.06 78.38 -26.78
N ASN A 651 -217.73 78.54 -26.78
CA ASN A 651 -217.10 79.76 -27.27
C ASN A 651 -217.42 79.99 -28.74
N GLU A 652 -217.30 78.98 -29.61
CA GLU A 652 -217.68 79.06 -31.02
C GLU A 652 -219.15 79.43 -31.16
N TYR A 653 -220.07 78.80 -30.43
CA TYR A 653 -221.50 79.14 -30.44
C TYR A 653 -221.77 80.59 -29.98
N VAL A 654 -221.08 81.06 -28.94
CA VAL A 654 -221.18 82.44 -28.44
C VAL A 654 -220.54 83.43 -29.42
N HIS A 655 -219.41 83.09 -30.05
CA HIS A 655 -218.72 83.93 -31.03
C HIS A 655 -219.54 84.06 -32.32
N ASP A 656 -220.06 82.95 -32.83
CA ASP A 656 -220.94 82.88 -34.00
C ASP A 656 -222.29 83.60 -33.74
N ARG A 657 -222.75 83.64 -32.48
CA ARG A 657 -223.88 84.48 -32.03
C ARG A 657 -223.50 85.96 -31.88
N LEU A 658 -222.29 86.27 -31.42
CA LEU A 658 -221.78 87.64 -31.31
C LEU A 658 -221.56 88.25 -32.69
N GLU A 659 -221.02 87.50 -33.64
CA GLU A 659 -220.78 87.93 -35.03
C GLU A 659 -222.11 88.18 -35.76
N LYS A 660 -223.14 87.36 -35.51
CA LYS A 660 -224.51 87.58 -36.02
C LYS A 660 -225.18 88.79 -35.38
N MET A 661 -224.86 89.12 -34.13
CA MET A 661 -225.31 90.36 -33.47
C MET A 661 -224.54 91.59 -33.95
N LEU A 662 -223.24 91.48 -34.20
CA LEU A 662 -222.41 92.54 -34.79
C LEU A 662 -222.90 92.88 -36.19
N LYS A 663 -223.08 91.90 -37.08
CA LYS A 663 -223.63 92.15 -38.43
C LYS A 663 -225.02 92.80 -38.39
N ARG A 664 -225.87 92.42 -37.44
CA ARG A 664 -227.16 93.10 -37.20
C ARG A 664 -227.01 94.54 -36.69
N ASN A 665 -226.00 94.79 -35.88
CA ASN A 665 -225.69 96.12 -35.37
C ASN A 665 -225.13 97.01 -36.50
N ASP A 666 -224.24 96.48 -37.33
CA ASP A 666 -223.71 97.12 -38.54
C ASP A 666 -224.85 97.45 -39.53
N GLU A 667 -225.78 96.51 -39.77
CA GLU A 667 -226.97 96.73 -40.60
C GLU A 667 -227.89 97.83 -40.04
N LEU A 668 -228.05 97.91 -38.72
CA LEU A 668 -228.81 98.98 -38.05
C LEU A 668 -228.06 100.33 -38.08
N GLU A 669 -226.73 100.31 -37.95
CA GLU A 669 -225.89 101.49 -38.04
C GLU A 669 -225.87 102.05 -39.47
N GLU A 670 -225.79 101.19 -40.48
CA GLU A 670 -225.96 101.52 -41.90
C GLU A 670 -227.36 102.11 -42.18
N GLN A 671 -228.42 101.56 -41.58
CA GLN A 671 -229.78 102.13 -41.66
C GLN A 671 -229.88 103.51 -40.97
N CYS A 672 -229.23 103.71 -39.82
CA CYS A 672 -229.12 105.02 -39.17
C CYS A 672 -228.34 106.02 -40.02
N ILE A 673 -227.26 105.60 -40.68
CA ILE A 673 -226.48 106.42 -41.61
C ILE A 673 -227.31 106.75 -42.87
N GLN A 674 -228.11 105.81 -43.38
CA GLN A 674 -229.05 106.07 -44.49
C GLN A 674 -230.15 107.06 -44.09
N HIS A 675 -230.72 106.92 -42.89
CA HIS A 675 -231.67 107.89 -42.32
C HIS A 675 -231.02 109.27 -42.15
N GLY A 676 -229.81 109.37 -41.61
CA GLY A 676 -229.06 110.62 -41.49
C GLY A 676 -228.77 111.28 -42.85
N ARG A 677 -228.34 110.49 -43.84
CA ARG A 677 -228.14 110.96 -45.22
C ARG A 677 -229.45 111.42 -45.89
N MET A 678 -230.58 110.79 -45.56
CA MET A 678 -231.90 111.22 -46.02
C MET A 678 -232.35 112.53 -45.33
N HIS A 679 -232.10 112.67 -44.03
CA HIS A 679 -232.39 113.88 -43.27
C HIS A 679 -231.59 115.09 -43.79
N GLU A 680 -230.29 114.93 -44.06
CA GLU A 680 -229.44 116.01 -44.58
C GLU A 680 -229.75 116.37 -46.05
N LYS A 681 -230.38 115.46 -46.81
CA LYS A 681 -231.00 115.78 -48.11
C LYS A 681 -232.32 116.53 -47.93
N MET A 682 -233.18 116.13 -46.99
CA MET A 682 -234.44 116.81 -46.69
C MET A 682 -234.20 118.26 -46.25
N LYS A 683 -233.20 118.48 -45.39
CA LYS A 683 -232.71 119.79 -44.94
C LYS A 683 -232.22 120.67 -46.09
N ARG A 684 -231.44 120.11 -47.04
CA ARG A 684 -231.05 120.82 -48.26
C ARG A 684 -232.25 121.16 -49.16
N ARG A 685 -233.24 120.28 -49.24
CA ARG A 685 -234.46 120.49 -50.04
C ARG A 685 -235.33 121.61 -49.46
N LEU A 686 -235.40 121.70 -48.13
CA LEU A 686 -235.98 122.84 -47.40
C LEU A 686 -235.23 124.15 -47.69
N GLN A 687 -233.90 124.17 -47.57
CA GLN A 687 -233.08 125.35 -47.91
C GLN A 687 -233.23 125.80 -49.37
N GLN A 688 -233.42 124.86 -50.31
CA GLN A 688 -233.69 125.18 -51.72
C GLN A 688 -235.09 125.73 -51.94
N LEU A 689 -236.11 125.21 -51.24
CA LEU A 689 -237.47 125.76 -51.28
C LEU A 689 -237.52 127.18 -50.68
N ASP A 690 -236.81 127.43 -49.59
CA ASP A 690 -236.67 128.76 -48.99
C ASP A 690 -236.01 129.75 -49.97
N LYS A 691 -234.98 129.30 -50.69
CA LYS A 691 -234.33 130.06 -51.77
C LYS A 691 -235.23 130.24 -53.01
N HIS A 692 -236.14 129.30 -53.26
CA HIS A 692 -237.16 129.43 -54.31
C HIS A 692 -238.20 130.49 -53.92
N CYS A 693 -238.62 130.55 -52.65
CA CYS A 693 -239.49 131.61 -52.13
C CYS A 693 -238.84 132.99 -52.18
N GLN A 694 -237.54 133.10 -51.89
CA GLN A 694 -236.81 134.37 -52.06
C GLN A 694 -236.68 134.80 -53.52
N THR A 695 -236.51 133.87 -54.47
CA THR A 695 -236.38 134.23 -55.90
C THR A 695 -237.72 134.47 -56.60
N THR A 696 -238.83 133.84 -56.19
CA THR A 696 -240.17 134.24 -56.68
C THR A 696 -240.59 135.61 -56.14
N ALA A 697 -240.18 135.96 -54.92
CA ALA A 697 -240.32 137.34 -54.43
C ALA A 697 -239.53 138.34 -55.29
N GLN A 698 -238.39 137.94 -55.89
CA GLN A 698 -237.62 138.79 -56.80
C GLN A 698 -238.20 138.85 -58.22
N GLN A 699 -238.73 137.75 -58.77
CA GLN A 699 -239.49 137.75 -60.03
C GLN A 699 -240.58 138.83 -60.04
N LEU A 700 -241.32 138.94 -58.93
CA LEU A 700 -242.43 139.89 -58.79
C LEU A 700 -241.97 141.35 -58.82
N VAL A 701 -240.80 141.66 -58.25
CA VAL A 701 -240.27 143.04 -58.23
C VAL A 701 -239.68 143.46 -59.58
N GLU A 702 -239.05 142.55 -60.32
CA GLU A 702 -238.49 142.89 -61.64
C GLU A 702 -239.53 143.00 -62.76
N LEU A 703 -240.56 142.14 -62.75
CA LEU A 703 -241.68 142.25 -63.69
C LEU A 703 -242.39 143.62 -63.57
N LEU A 704 -242.61 144.08 -62.33
CA LEU A 704 -243.16 145.42 -62.05
C LEU A 704 -242.28 146.56 -62.58
N ASN A 705 -240.96 146.36 -62.69
CA ASN A 705 -240.02 147.39 -63.16
C ASN A 705 -239.81 147.41 -64.67
N LYS A 706 -239.81 146.26 -65.37
CA LYS A 706 -239.48 146.22 -66.82
C LYS A 706 -240.67 146.07 -67.76
N GLN A 707 -241.86 145.76 -67.25
CA GLN A 707 -243.10 146.16 -67.93
C GLN A 707 -243.18 147.70 -68.10
N ASN A 708 -242.62 148.46 -67.14
CA ASN A 708 -242.51 149.93 -67.20
C ASN A 708 -241.46 150.44 -68.22
N GLU A 709 -240.46 149.65 -68.59
CA GLU A 709 -239.49 150.02 -69.65
C GLU A 709 -239.98 149.66 -71.05
N LEU A 710 -240.60 148.49 -71.24
CA LEU A 710 -241.31 148.19 -72.49
C LEU A 710 -242.35 149.27 -72.82
N TYR A 711 -242.99 149.85 -71.80
CA TYR A 711 -243.94 150.95 -71.98
C TYR A 711 -243.30 152.24 -72.52
N LYS A 712 -241.98 152.46 -72.29
CA LYS A 712 -241.21 153.61 -72.78
C LYS A 712 -240.46 153.33 -74.08
N GLU A 713 -239.84 152.17 -74.23
CA GLU A 713 -239.15 151.83 -75.48
C GLU A 713 -240.11 151.45 -76.60
N ARG A 714 -241.33 150.98 -76.28
CA ARG A 714 -242.41 150.95 -77.27
C ARG A 714 -242.85 152.36 -77.69
N GLN A 715 -242.61 153.38 -76.88
CA GLN A 715 -242.83 154.79 -77.24
C GLN A 715 -241.70 155.30 -78.18
N MET A 716 -240.47 154.82 -77.98
CA MET A 716 -239.31 155.06 -78.88
C MET A 716 -239.41 154.29 -80.22
N LEU A 717 -239.99 153.08 -80.21
CA LEU A 717 -240.32 152.24 -81.38
C LEU A 717 -241.01 153.07 -82.48
N THR A 718 -241.87 153.99 -82.07
CA THR A 718 -242.63 154.87 -82.95
C THR A 718 -241.83 156.01 -83.54
N GLU A 719 -240.84 156.57 -82.84
CA GLU A 719 -240.13 157.79 -83.31
C GLU A 719 -239.02 157.46 -84.32
N GLU A 720 -238.25 156.40 -84.13
CA GLU A 720 -237.13 156.09 -85.05
C GLU A 720 -237.54 155.27 -86.30
N VAL A 721 -238.74 154.66 -86.28
CA VAL A 721 -239.41 154.13 -87.49
C VAL A 721 -239.89 155.26 -88.42
N GLU A 722 -240.17 156.46 -87.90
CA GLU A 722 -240.57 157.60 -88.74
C GLU A 722 -239.39 158.30 -89.42
N PHE A 723 -238.29 158.59 -88.70
CA PHE A 723 -237.24 159.47 -89.24
C PHE A 723 -236.45 158.86 -90.40
N LEU A 724 -235.77 157.71 -90.25
CA LEU A 724 -234.75 157.27 -91.22
C LEU A 724 -235.24 156.40 -92.38
N ARG A 725 -236.45 156.68 -92.84
CA ARG A 725 -236.93 156.44 -94.22
C ARG A 725 -236.08 157.14 -95.32
N ILE A 726 -235.01 157.86 -94.99
CA ILE A 726 -234.52 158.99 -95.80
C ILE A 726 -233.39 158.70 -96.82
N GLN A 727 -232.29 157.97 -96.52
CA GLN A 727 -230.99 158.39 -97.10
C GLN A 727 -230.13 157.48 -98.02
N VAL A 728 -230.43 156.19 -98.22
CA VAL A 728 -229.87 155.34 -99.32
C VAL A 728 -228.30 155.24 -99.45
N PRO A 729 -227.60 155.58 -100.56
CA PRO A 729 -227.17 154.61 -101.60
C PRO A 729 -225.65 154.45 -101.89
N LEU A 730 -225.33 153.38 -102.67
CA LEU A 730 -224.26 153.25 -103.69
C LEU A 730 -222.75 153.19 -103.31
N ARG A 731 -222.04 152.27 -104.03
CA ARG A 731 -220.57 152.19 -104.29
C ARG A 731 -219.66 151.97 -103.06
N THR A 732 -218.53 151.26 -103.07
CA THR A 732 -217.81 150.24 -103.89
C THR A 732 -216.68 149.72 -102.97
N ARG A 733 -215.90 148.65 -103.16
CA ARG A 733 -215.58 147.61 -104.18
C ARG A 733 -214.94 146.47 -103.35
N LYS A 734 -214.91 145.18 -103.70
CA LYS A 734 -215.28 144.41 -104.90
C LYS A 734 -216.43 143.43 -104.53
N LYS A 735 -216.97 142.54 -105.37
CA LYS A 735 -216.66 142.15 -106.77
C LYS A 735 -217.13 143.18 -107.79
#